data_AF-A0A8T4W3I0-F1
#
_entry.id   AF-A0A8T4W3I0-F1
#
_cell.length_a   1.000
_cell.length_b   1.000
_cell.length_c   1.000
_cell.angle_alpha   90.00
_cell.angle_beta   90.00
_cell.angle_gamma   90.00
#
_symmetry.space_group_name_H-M   'P 1'
#
loop_
_entity.id
_entity.type
_entity.pdbx_description
1 polymer ?
#
loop_
_entity_poly.entity_id
_entity_poly.type
_entity_poly.pdbx_seq_one_letter_code
_entity_poly.pdbx_strand_id
1 'polypeptide(L)'
;MFNKKIYSFILILSFTLLLTSLQPSLASTLLNEHNLENNNQFDDKQVDYKKTMQKISSTNTNNLSNPNINYIIITPKRFVQNFQSLIEHKSQYISSKIITIEEIIENKSFWVQGKYGDGTNKTNGNPYVPIDMQVTENFSFFNDSAAKIRNFIRFAHYNWKTEYVLLGGDTEFVPYRNFYGYIPNWSAGRIVKPIQALIVSDHYYSALNGTWNNDFDDRFGEEPTFSTDDEADFSSEVIIGRAPVNDAHEVNIFVHKVISYETSNKPQNVQFHQSYTNPQHIPDTTKVTSLCQQWIPQEYNLFTLYEKDKKVSVNEWKDSFSNPEKLIIVHVGNGYNDGLYSWYQLSWDGQKRVKFNVLDAGSLSNSFYPIHISISCLTSDFSENECLAEELLLTRNGGPSACIGNTEVGCISRDDAGAYSAEFFEQIFKNMFNNSNQHLGQSVQKAKEYFKDISALQRQYRWCFYTINLLGDPETPIFLKRTKNSSKPSTIFVDDDYTKKTPGWNKTTFNNIQAAINKSIHQGNIIINKGVYKEHLIINKTLTLKGVNKSKVIISNKENNNESLLQLFCHSTSIQNLTIKWEASSAITPNALIHILPSCNGNLIKNNIINGSGDFGILLTNSIRNTIDKNWIINNNYGIGVINDLGGLLPSKVIVTCNNIISHNRIEDQRVSGIVIKGSIHNYIFNNTFIKNTENKRDNQSIFFNDHLQLINTKLNEIHDNYWNKELNESYAINTLKGPITLFTLDVSRGIAFKLFKCVLILNLGYPSTVFDPTPAQKPSMP
;
A
#
# COMPACT_ATOMS: atom_id res chain seq x y z
N MET A 1 34.49 25.77 -10.38
CA MET A 1 33.57 25.91 -11.53
C MET A 1 32.19 25.50 -11.02
N PHE A 2 31.30 26.46 -10.71
CA PHE A 2 30.29 27.03 -11.63
C PHE A 2 29.32 25.97 -12.21
N ASN A 3 28.00 26.13 -12.31
CA ASN A 3 26.96 27.00 -11.72
C ASN A 3 25.61 26.59 -12.42
N LYS A 4 24.37 26.88 -12.00
CA LYS A 4 23.70 27.54 -10.85
C LYS A 4 22.19 27.18 -11.01
N LYS A 5 21.37 27.05 -9.95
CA LYS A 5 19.90 27.36 -9.97
C LYS A 5 19.18 27.11 -8.62
N ILE A 6 19.20 28.08 -7.70
CA ILE A 6 18.03 28.44 -6.86
C ILE A 6 18.10 29.96 -6.62
N TYR A 7 17.03 30.68 -6.95
CA TYR A 7 16.30 31.67 -6.12
C TYR A 7 15.60 32.79 -6.91
N SER A 8 14.27 32.77 -6.79
CA SER A 8 13.29 33.85 -6.60
C SER A 8 13.40 35.24 -7.26
N PHE A 9 12.28 35.61 -7.89
CA PHE A 9 11.53 36.88 -7.74
C PHE A 9 12.19 38.04 -6.94
N ILE A 10 12.24 39.24 -7.55
CA ILE A 10 11.47 40.43 -7.11
C ILE A 10 11.43 41.52 -8.21
N LEU A 11 10.36 42.32 -8.14
CA LEU A 11 9.80 43.36 -9.03
C LEU A 11 10.63 44.67 -9.18
N ILE A 12 10.62 45.33 -10.36
CA ILE A 12 10.18 46.74 -10.63
C ILE A 12 10.63 47.30 -12.02
N LEU A 13 9.81 48.22 -12.55
CA LEU A 13 9.81 49.05 -13.78
C LEU A 13 11.19 49.43 -14.42
N SER A 14 11.33 49.81 -15.71
CA SER A 14 10.54 50.82 -16.46
C SER A 14 10.88 50.90 -17.99
N PHE A 15 9.96 51.46 -18.81
CA PHE A 15 10.15 52.09 -20.15
C PHE A 15 10.64 51.19 -21.35
N THR A 16 10.18 51.31 -22.62
CA THR A 16 9.01 51.97 -23.24
C THR A 16 8.76 51.43 -24.68
N LEU A 17 7.48 51.25 -25.04
CA LEU A 17 6.80 51.79 -26.24
C LEU A 17 7.44 51.63 -27.65
N LEU A 18 6.87 50.75 -28.51
CA LEU A 18 6.09 51.10 -29.71
C LEU A 18 5.77 49.86 -30.58
N LEU A 19 4.48 49.47 -30.64
CA LEU A 19 3.68 49.40 -31.87
C LEU A 19 2.27 48.88 -31.55
N THR A 20 1.28 49.72 -31.83
CA THR A 20 -0.14 49.47 -31.58
C THR A 20 -0.86 48.98 -32.83
N SER A 21 -2.07 48.46 -32.59
CA SER A 21 -3.20 48.26 -33.52
C SER A 21 -3.35 46.87 -34.15
N LEU A 22 -4.28 46.10 -33.57
CA LEU A 22 -5.56 45.73 -34.20
C LEU A 22 -6.45 45.08 -33.12
N GLN A 23 -7.66 45.60 -32.92
CA GLN A 23 -8.65 45.05 -31.99
C GLN A 23 -9.75 44.27 -32.75
N PRO A 24 -10.53 43.41 -32.07
CA PRO A 24 -11.21 42.28 -32.71
C PRO A 24 -12.66 42.58 -33.13
N SER A 25 -13.20 41.73 -34.02
CA SER A 25 -14.64 41.62 -34.24
C SER A 25 -15.05 40.24 -34.76
N LEU A 26 -16.34 39.92 -34.59
CA LEU A 26 -17.04 38.69 -35.00
C LEU A 26 -16.73 37.38 -34.25
N ALA A 27 -17.27 37.31 -33.03
CA ALA A 27 -17.80 36.08 -32.46
C ALA A 27 -19.31 36.26 -32.17
N SER A 28 -20.18 35.94 -33.14
CA SER A 28 -21.64 35.84 -32.93
C SER A 28 -22.41 35.32 -34.16
N THR A 29 -22.41 34.01 -34.41
CA THR A 29 -23.54 33.25 -35.02
C THR A 29 -23.23 31.76 -35.06
N LEU A 30 -24.29 30.93 -34.93
CA LEU A 30 -24.34 29.45 -35.00
C LEU A 30 -24.20 28.68 -33.67
N LEU A 31 -25.19 28.89 -32.81
CA LEU A 31 -25.74 27.85 -31.95
C LEU A 31 -27.19 27.61 -32.41
N ASN A 32 -27.44 26.45 -33.04
CA ASN A 32 -28.67 25.66 -32.92
C ASN A 32 -28.59 24.39 -33.80
N GLU A 33 -28.51 23.25 -33.10
CA GLU A 33 -29.20 21.98 -33.36
C GLU A 33 -29.13 21.24 -34.71
N HIS A 34 -28.71 19.96 -34.59
CA HIS A 34 -29.12 18.78 -35.35
C HIS A 34 -29.00 18.77 -36.90
N ASN A 35 -28.02 18.02 -37.40
CA ASN A 35 -28.27 16.62 -37.78
C ASN A 35 -26.98 15.84 -38.07
N LEU A 36 -26.96 14.57 -37.65
CA LEU A 36 -25.97 13.57 -38.05
C LEU A 36 -26.43 12.91 -39.35
N GLU A 37 -25.72 13.12 -40.45
CA GLU A 37 -25.60 12.12 -41.51
C GLU A 37 -24.43 12.44 -42.46
N ASN A 38 -23.58 11.42 -42.69
CA ASN A 38 -22.67 11.24 -43.82
C ASN A 38 -21.82 12.42 -44.34
N ASN A 39 -20.51 12.37 -44.04
CA ASN A 39 -19.49 12.50 -45.09
C ASN A 39 -18.17 11.82 -44.68
N ASN A 40 -17.94 10.61 -45.17
CA ASN A 40 -16.66 9.91 -45.09
C ASN A 40 -15.70 10.45 -46.15
N GLN A 41 -14.70 11.26 -45.78
CA GLN A 41 -13.44 11.37 -46.53
C GLN A 41 -12.34 12.09 -45.73
N PHE A 42 -11.63 11.34 -44.89
CA PHE A 42 -10.26 11.68 -44.45
C PHE A 42 -9.43 10.39 -44.44
N ASP A 43 -8.14 10.51 -44.79
CA ASP A 43 -7.29 9.39 -45.21
C ASP A 43 -7.11 8.30 -44.14
N ASP A 44 -7.47 7.08 -44.50
CA ASP A 44 -7.37 5.89 -43.66
C ASP A 44 -5.94 5.33 -43.67
N LYS A 45 -5.05 5.97 -42.90
CA LYS A 45 -3.64 5.55 -42.70
C LYS A 45 -3.35 4.89 -41.35
N GLN A 46 -4.37 4.56 -40.56
CA GLN A 46 -4.20 3.55 -39.50
C GLN A 46 -4.32 2.15 -40.11
N VAL A 47 -3.18 1.53 -40.40
CA VAL A 47 -3.12 0.15 -40.91
C VAL A 47 -3.91 -0.78 -39.98
N ASP A 48 -4.85 -1.54 -40.53
CA ASP A 48 -5.70 -2.49 -39.79
C ASP A 48 -4.87 -3.68 -39.24
N TYR A 49 -4.21 -3.45 -38.09
CA TYR A 49 -3.31 -4.39 -37.43
C TYR A 49 -3.99 -5.73 -37.11
N LYS A 50 -5.32 -5.78 -36.94
CA LYS A 50 -6.07 -7.02 -36.66
C LYS A 50 -5.97 -8.02 -37.83
N LYS A 51 -5.95 -7.55 -39.09
CA LYS A 51 -5.77 -8.42 -40.26
C LYS A 51 -4.37 -9.01 -40.34
N THR A 52 -3.33 -8.26 -39.95
CA THR A 52 -1.94 -8.76 -39.90
C THR A 52 -1.77 -9.82 -38.81
N MET A 53 -2.36 -9.63 -37.64
CA MET A 53 -2.32 -10.59 -36.52
C MET A 53 -2.99 -11.94 -36.87
N GLN A 54 -4.11 -11.92 -37.61
CA GLN A 54 -4.74 -13.16 -38.10
C GLN A 54 -3.87 -13.92 -39.09
N LYS A 55 -3.08 -13.22 -39.92
CA LYS A 55 -2.23 -13.84 -40.95
C LYS A 55 -1.03 -14.59 -40.34
N ILE A 56 -0.39 -14.00 -39.31
CA ILE A 56 0.77 -14.60 -38.61
C ILE A 56 0.38 -15.83 -37.78
N SER A 57 -0.86 -15.90 -37.29
CA SER A 57 -1.37 -17.04 -36.51
C SER A 57 -1.45 -18.37 -37.30
N SER A 58 -1.20 -18.35 -38.61
CA SER A 58 -1.34 -19.52 -39.49
C SER A 58 -0.05 -20.31 -39.77
N THR A 59 1.12 -19.86 -39.31
CA THR A 59 2.44 -20.37 -39.79
C THR A 59 3.42 -20.86 -38.72
N ASN A 60 2.99 -21.21 -37.51
CA ASN A 60 3.85 -21.87 -36.52
C ASN A 60 3.14 -22.97 -35.72
N THR A 61 3.03 -24.16 -36.31
CA THR A 61 2.61 -25.38 -35.61
C THR A 61 3.80 -26.06 -34.93
N ASN A 62 3.98 -25.80 -33.64
CA ASN A 62 4.69 -26.72 -32.74
C ASN A 62 3.89 -26.85 -31.44
N ASN A 63 3.24 -28.00 -31.26
CA ASN A 63 2.34 -28.27 -30.14
C ASN A 63 3.10 -28.48 -28.82
N LEU A 64 3.38 -27.38 -28.14
CA LEU A 64 3.35 -27.34 -26.68
C LEU A 64 2.16 -26.45 -26.30
N SER A 65 1.24 -26.96 -25.50
CA SER A 65 0.09 -26.19 -25.02
C SER A 65 0.57 -25.07 -24.10
N ASN A 66 0.75 -23.87 -24.64
CA ASN A 66 1.12 -22.70 -23.85
C ASN A 66 0.10 -22.53 -22.70
N PRO A 67 0.55 -22.34 -21.45
CA PRO A 67 -0.36 -22.18 -20.32
C PRO A 67 -1.13 -20.87 -20.47
N ASN A 68 -2.44 -20.93 -20.37
CA ASN A 68 -3.29 -19.75 -20.27
C ASN A 68 -3.12 -19.16 -18.85
N ILE A 69 -2.57 -17.96 -18.73
CA ILE A 69 -2.28 -17.26 -17.47
C ILE A 69 -2.78 -15.82 -17.63
N ASN A 70 -4.00 -15.58 -17.15
CA ASN A 70 -4.75 -14.36 -17.41
C ASN A 70 -4.43 -13.24 -16.40
N TYR A 71 -3.98 -13.58 -15.19
CA TYR A 71 -3.54 -12.64 -14.16
C TYR A 71 -2.08 -12.89 -13.78
N ILE A 72 -1.27 -11.83 -13.71
CA ILE A 72 0.10 -11.92 -13.19
C ILE A 72 0.41 -10.85 -12.15
N ILE A 73 1.30 -11.19 -11.21
CA ILE A 73 1.94 -10.21 -10.31
C ILE A 73 3.40 -10.11 -10.72
N ILE A 74 3.86 -8.92 -11.09
CA ILE A 74 5.28 -8.62 -11.36
C ILE A 74 5.84 -7.92 -10.14
N THR A 75 6.81 -8.54 -9.45
CA THR A 75 7.28 -8.09 -8.13
C THR A 75 8.75 -8.47 -7.90
N PRO A 76 9.56 -7.73 -7.12
CA PRO A 76 10.92 -8.17 -6.82
C PRO A 76 10.90 -9.48 -6.01
N LYS A 77 11.91 -10.33 -6.18
CA LYS A 77 12.02 -11.66 -5.55
C LYS A 77 11.77 -11.66 -4.04
N ARG A 78 12.11 -10.56 -3.36
CA ARG A 78 11.92 -10.35 -1.91
C ARG A 78 10.46 -10.33 -1.43
N PHE A 79 9.47 -10.08 -2.30
CA PHE A 79 8.04 -9.99 -1.92
C PHE A 79 7.20 -11.20 -2.37
N VAL A 80 7.78 -12.16 -3.10
CA VAL A 80 7.08 -13.34 -3.63
C VAL A 80 6.30 -14.10 -2.54
N GLN A 81 6.89 -14.29 -1.36
CA GLN A 81 6.25 -14.98 -0.25
C GLN A 81 5.05 -14.22 0.34
N ASN A 82 5.07 -12.88 0.28
CA ASN A 82 3.98 -12.05 0.80
C ASN A 82 2.79 -12.03 -0.18
N PHE A 83 3.08 -11.89 -1.48
CA PHE A 83 2.07 -11.99 -2.55
C PHE A 83 1.52 -13.40 -2.76
N GLN A 84 2.15 -14.46 -2.21
CA GLN A 84 1.66 -15.84 -2.31
C GLN A 84 0.21 -16.00 -1.81
N SER A 85 -0.18 -15.21 -0.80
CA SER A 85 -1.56 -15.23 -0.28
C SER A 85 -2.58 -14.64 -1.26
N LEU A 86 -2.20 -13.61 -2.04
CA LEU A 86 -3.01 -13.05 -3.12
C LEU A 86 -3.10 -14.01 -4.30
N ILE A 87 -1.98 -14.62 -4.72
CA ILE A 87 -2.00 -15.54 -5.85
C ILE A 87 -2.82 -16.81 -5.55
N GLU A 88 -2.78 -17.34 -4.32
CA GLU A 88 -3.67 -18.43 -3.88
C GLU A 88 -5.15 -18.02 -3.84
N HIS A 89 -5.45 -16.76 -3.55
CA HIS A 89 -6.80 -16.22 -3.59
C HIS A 89 -7.31 -16.08 -5.04
N LYS A 90 -6.56 -15.40 -5.90
CA LYS A 90 -6.89 -15.18 -7.32
C LYS A 90 -6.99 -16.49 -8.12
N SER A 91 -6.12 -17.46 -7.85
CA SER A 91 -6.12 -18.79 -8.50
C SER A 91 -7.41 -19.61 -8.32
N GLN A 92 -8.34 -19.19 -7.44
CA GLN A 92 -9.68 -19.80 -7.32
C GLN A 92 -10.66 -19.32 -8.40
N TYR A 93 -10.36 -18.23 -9.10
CA TYR A 93 -11.27 -17.56 -10.04
C TYR A 93 -10.63 -17.28 -11.41
N ILE A 94 -9.31 -17.02 -11.45
CA ILE A 94 -8.56 -16.66 -12.66
C ILE A 94 -7.17 -17.33 -12.65
N SER A 95 -6.69 -17.80 -13.81
CA SER A 95 -5.38 -18.44 -13.92
C SER A 95 -4.27 -17.43 -13.61
N SER A 96 -3.51 -17.67 -12.54
CA SER A 96 -2.70 -16.65 -11.87
C SER A 96 -1.24 -17.07 -11.69
N LYS A 97 -0.26 -16.17 -11.88
CA LYS A 97 1.17 -16.44 -11.61
C LYS A 97 1.95 -15.23 -11.06
N ILE A 98 2.90 -15.47 -10.16
CA ILE A 98 3.90 -14.48 -9.75
C ILE A 98 5.13 -14.60 -10.65
N ILE A 99 5.69 -13.46 -11.08
CA ILE A 99 6.89 -13.34 -11.91
C ILE A 99 7.85 -12.37 -11.23
N THR A 100 9.14 -12.71 -11.18
CA THR A 100 10.14 -11.82 -10.57
C THR A 100 10.72 -10.82 -11.57
N ILE A 101 11.04 -9.61 -11.08
CA ILE A 101 11.67 -8.56 -11.89
C ILE A 101 13.08 -9.00 -12.31
N GLU A 102 13.76 -9.74 -11.44
CA GLU A 102 15.06 -10.35 -11.69
C GLU A 102 15.02 -11.32 -12.89
N GLU A 103 14.03 -12.22 -12.96
CA GLU A 103 13.82 -13.12 -14.11
C GLU A 103 13.57 -12.34 -15.43
N ILE A 104 12.88 -11.20 -15.35
CA ILE A 104 12.61 -10.34 -16.52
C ILE A 104 13.89 -9.64 -16.98
N ILE A 105 14.64 -9.02 -16.07
CA ILE A 105 15.81 -8.21 -16.41
C ILE A 105 16.96 -9.09 -16.94
N GLU A 106 17.16 -10.30 -16.40
CA GLU A 106 18.19 -11.22 -16.86
C GLU A 106 17.87 -11.84 -18.23
N ASN A 107 16.59 -11.95 -18.61
CA ASN A 107 16.19 -12.57 -19.86
C ASN A 107 16.38 -11.64 -21.08
N LYS A 108 17.43 -11.92 -21.86
CA LYS A 108 17.77 -11.22 -23.11
C LYS A 108 16.65 -11.16 -24.15
N SER A 109 15.60 -11.97 -24.04
CA SER A 109 14.42 -11.91 -24.93
C SER A 109 13.60 -10.63 -24.78
N PHE A 110 13.71 -9.93 -23.64
CA PHE A 110 12.96 -8.70 -23.31
C PHE A 110 13.83 -7.44 -23.39
N TRP A 111 15.12 -7.59 -23.67
CA TRP A 111 16.03 -6.47 -23.95
C TRP A 111 15.67 -5.82 -25.30
N VAL A 112 16.14 -4.60 -25.56
CA VAL A 112 15.78 -3.83 -26.77
C VAL A 112 16.02 -4.58 -28.09
N GLN A 113 17.08 -5.40 -28.18
CA GLN A 113 17.39 -6.25 -29.35
C GLN A 113 16.92 -7.71 -29.18
N GLY A 114 16.23 -8.03 -28.08
CA GLY A 114 15.61 -9.33 -27.82
C GLY A 114 14.33 -9.55 -28.62
N LYS A 115 13.81 -10.78 -28.65
CA LYS A 115 12.64 -11.18 -29.47
C LYS A 115 11.40 -10.27 -29.33
N TYR A 116 11.16 -9.72 -28.14
CA TYR A 116 10.00 -8.84 -27.85
C TYR A 116 10.38 -7.37 -27.70
N GLY A 117 11.64 -7.02 -27.96
CA GLY A 117 12.19 -5.68 -27.77
C GLY A 117 11.86 -4.67 -28.87
N ASP A 118 12.05 -3.39 -28.55
CA ASP A 118 11.65 -2.28 -29.42
C ASP A 118 12.56 -2.08 -30.65
N GLY A 119 13.77 -2.62 -30.67
CA GLY A 119 14.75 -2.45 -31.76
C GLY A 119 14.80 -3.58 -32.80
N THR A 120 13.86 -4.54 -32.75
CA THR A 120 14.10 -5.89 -33.29
C THR A 120 13.19 -6.34 -34.45
N ASN A 121 12.18 -5.57 -34.88
CA ASN A 121 11.17 -6.10 -35.81
C ASN A 121 11.76 -6.62 -37.14
N LYS A 122 12.66 -5.87 -37.79
CA LYS A 122 13.38 -6.33 -39.01
C LYS A 122 14.08 -7.68 -38.84
N THR A 123 14.51 -8.00 -37.62
CA THR A 123 15.34 -9.17 -37.31
C THR A 123 14.53 -10.37 -36.81
N ASN A 124 13.49 -10.12 -36.00
CA ASN A 124 12.76 -11.15 -35.25
C ASN A 124 11.25 -11.18 -35.50
N GLY A 125 10.69 -10.26 -36.30
CA GLY A 125 9.26 -10.19 -36.60
C GLY A 125 8.40 -9.86 -35.38
N ASN A 126 8.86 -8.94 -34.51
CA ASN A 126 8.13 -8.50 -33.32
C ASN A 126 6.81 -7.82 -33.75
N PRO A 127 5.63 -8.43 -33.50
CA PRO A 127 4.36 -7.96 -34.06
C PRO A 127 3.84 -6.68 -33.38
N TYR A 128 4.49 -6.23 -32.31
CA TYR A 128 4.12 -5.04 -31.55
C TYR A 128 4.78 -3.74 -32.03
N VAL A 129 5.80 -3.81 -32.89
CA VAL A 129 6.57 -2.62 -33.31
C VAL A 129 6.69 -2.62 -34.84
N PRO A 130 6.12 -1.64 -35.55
CA PRO A 130 6.24 -1.54 -37.00
C PRO A 130 7.69 -1.51 -37.50
N ILE A 131 7.90 -1.93 -38.75
CA ILE A 131 9.26 -2.17 -39.30
C ILE A 131 10.05 -0.87 -39.53
N ASP A 132 9.33 0.22 -39.67
CA ASP A 132 9.76 1.62 -39.83
C ASP A 132 9.89 2.34 -38.47
N MET A 133 9.13 1.93 -37.45
CA MET A 133 9.18 2.51 -36.09
C MET A 133 10.16 1.82 -35.12
N GLN A 134 10.93 0.82 -35.56
CA GLN A 134 11.84 0.13 -34.64
C GLN A 134 12.98 1.04 -34.14
N VAL A 135 13.38 0.86 -32.89
CA VAL A 135 14.52 1.58 -32.29
C VAL A 135 15.81 1.26 -33.05
N THR A 136 16.52 2.29 -33.49
CA THR A 136 17.81 2.16 -34.21
C THR A 136 18.99 2.81 -33.49
N GLU A 137 18.73 3.76 -32.59
CA GLU A 137 19.73 4.43 -31.76
C GLU A 137 19.21 4.68 -30.34
N ASN A 138 20.00 5.35 -29.49
CA ASN A 138 19.68 5.66 -28.08
C ASN A 138 19.10 4.48 -27.27
N PHE A 139 19.59 3.26 -27.56
CA PHE A 139 19.15 1.98 -26.97
C PHE A 139 19.06 1.94 -25.44
N SER A 140 19.75 2.84 -24.72
CA SER A 140 19.63 3.00 -23.28
C SER A 140 18.20 3.31 -22.81
N PHE A 141 17.45 4.16 -23.53
CA PHE A 141 16.08 4.53 -23.16
C PHE A 141 15.09 3.35 -23.31
N PHE A 142 15.42 2.40 -24.19
CA PHE A 142 14.59 1.24 -24.54
C PHE A 142 15.09 -0.09 -23.94
N ASN A 143 16.15 -0.05 -23.13
CA ASN A 143 16.75 -1.23 -22.50
C ASN A 143 16.85 -1.07 -20.97
N ASP A 144 16.16 -0.08 -20.41
CA ASP A 144 15.94 0.07 -18.97
C ASP A 144 14.97 -1.00 -18.43
N SER A 145 14.75 -1.00 -17.11
CA SER A 145 13.87 -1.97 -16.46
C SER A 145 12.41 -1.82 -16.88
N ALA A 146 11.92 -0.60 -17.15
CA ALA A 146 10.55 -0.37 -17.58
C ALA A 146 10.29 -0.94 -18.99
N ALA A 147 11.19 -0.70 -19.96
CA ALA A 147 11.10 -1.28 -21.29
C ALA A 147 11.15 -2.82 -21.22
N LYS A 148 12.05 -3.40 -20.41
CA LYS A 148 12.12 -4.86 -20.21
C LYS A 148 10.85 -5.45 -19.61
N ILE A 149 10.23 -4.78 -18.65
CA ILE A 149 8.94 -5.19 -18.07
C ILE A 149 7.83 -5.13 -19.12
N ARG A 150 7.72 -4.06 -19.90
CA ARG A 150 6.77 -3.96 -21.02
C ARG A 150 6.98 -5.04 -22.08
N ASN A 151 8.23 -5.35 -22.40
CA ASN A 151 8.60 -6.42 -23.35
C ASN A 151 8.31 -7.83 -22.82
N PHE A 152 8.37 -8.03 -21.49
CA PHE A 152 7.85 -9.23 -20.86
C PHE A 152 6.31 -9.28 -20.91
N ILE A 153 5.60 -8.17 -20.70
CA ILE A 153 4.14 -8.12 -20.80
C ILE A 153 3.67 -8.42 -22.23
N ARG A 154 4.36 -7.94 -23.27
CA ARG A 154 4.18 -8.39 -24.68
C ARG A 154 4.25 -9.91 -24.81
N PHE A 155 5.29 -10.52 -24.24
CA PHE A 155 5.41 -11.98 -24.22
C PHE A 155 4.24 -12.65 -23.49
N ALA A 156 3.86 -12.17 -22.30
CA ALA A 156 2.80 -12.75 -21.48
C ALA A 156 1.42 -12.63 -22.14
N HIS A 157 1.08 -11.46 -22.68
CA HIS A 157 -0.14 -11.26 -23.46
C HIS A 157 -0.17 -12.16 -24.71
N TYR A 158 0.90 -12.16 -25.52
CA TYR A 158 0.95 -12.96 -26.75
C TYR A 158 0.85 -14.47 -26.49
N ASN A 159 1.64 -14.99 -25.54
CA ASN A 159 1.83 -16.42 -25.34
C ASN A 159 0.89 -17.03 -24.31
N TRP A 160 0.58 -16.30 -23.23
CA TRP A 160 -0.24 -16.79 -22.11
C TRP A 160 -1.65 -16.19 -22.07
N LYS A 161 -1.97 -15.23 -22.96
CA LYS A 161 -3.25 -14.49 -22.95
C LYS A 161 -3.49 -13.79 -21.60
N THR A 162 -2.43 -13.20 -21.07
CA THR A 162 -2.51 -12.32 -19.91
C THR A 162 -3.40 -11.11 -20.22
N GLU A 163 -4.35 -10.86 -19.33
CA GLU A 163 -5.33 -9.77 -19.40
C GLU A 163 -5.13 -8.76 -18.26
N TYR A 164 -4.59 -9.19 -17.12
CA TYR A 164 -4.39 -8.37 -15.93
C TYR A 164 -2.94 -8.46 -15.41
N VAL A 165 -2.35 -7.33 -15.06
CA VAL A 165 -1.01 -7.24 -14.45
C VAL A 165 -1.08 -6.37 -13.20
N LEU A 166 -0.75 -6.95 -12.05
CA LEU A 166 -0.48 -6.22 -10.82
C LEU A 166 1.03 -5.92 -10.72
N LEU A 167 1.37 -4.65 -10.70
CA LEU A 167 2.73 -4.16 -10.44
C LEU A 167 2.96 -4.16 -8.92
N GLY A 168 3.59 -5.22 -8.42
CA GLY A 168 3.77 -5.53 -7.01
C GLY A 168 5.04 -4.92 -6.40
N GLY A 169 5.13 -3.61 -6.35
CA GLY A 169 6.24 -2.88 -5.74
C GLY A 169 6.15 -1.37 -6.01
N ASP A 170 6.75 -0.60 -5.12
CA ASP A 170 7.01 0.83 -5.34
C ASP A 170 8.11 1.06 -6.40
N THR A 171 8.37 2.31 -6.77
CA THR A 171 9.12 2.71 -7.96
C THR A 171 10.62 2.38 -7.94
N GLU A 172 11.24 2.25 -6.78
CA GLU A 172 12.59 1.65 -6.65
C GLU A 172 12.66 0.19 -7.13
N PHE A 173 11.53 -0.51 -7.14
CA PHE A 173 11.45 -1.92 -7.52
C PHE A 173 10.82 -2.08 -8.91
N VAL A 174 9.61 -1.55 -9.09
CA VAL A 174 8.86 -1.59 -10.34
C VAL A 174 8.76 -0.16 -10.89
N PRO A 175 9.62 0.26 -11.83
CA PRO A 175 9.57 1.63 -12.36
C PRO A 175 8.23 1.93 -13.05
N TYR A 176 7.95 3.21 -13.26
CA TYR A 176 6.89 3.72 -14.14
C TYR A 176 7.51 4.21 -15.47
N ARG A 177 6.69 4.79 -16.35
CA ARG A 177 7.19 5.62 -17.47
C ARG A 177 6.69 7.05 -17.31
N ASN A 178 7.55 8.01 -17.60
CA ASN A 178 7.19 9.40 -17.73
C ASN A 178 6.66 9.65 -19.14
N PHE A 179 5.52 10.33 -19.27
CA PHE A 179 5.01 10.81 -20.55
C PHE A 179 5.08 12.33 -20.64
N TYR A 180 5.50 12.83 -21.79
CA TYR A 180 5.58 14.27 -22.01
C TYR A 180 4.17 14.86 -22.18
N GLY A 181 3.80 15.75 -21.26
CA GLY A 181 2.54 16.51 -21.31
C GLY A 181 2.80 17.99 -21.48
N TYR A 182 2.08 18.65 -22.39
CA TYR A 182 2.13 20.10 -22.60
C TYR A 182 0.73 20.67 -22.85
N ILE A 183 0.35 21.72 -22.12
CA ILE A 183 -0.87 22.51 -22.36
C ILE A 183 -0.47 23.99 -22.42
N PRO A 184 -0.61 24.68 -23.57
CA PRO A 184 -0.09 26.05 -23.74
C PRO A 184 -0.85 27.12 -22.94
N ASN A 185 -2.16 26.93 -22.74
CA ASN A 185 -3.08 27.91 -22.18
C ASN A 185 -3.85 27.35 -20.97
N TRP A 186 -3.14 26.73 -20.02
CA TRP A 186 -3.78 26.20 -18.81
C TRP A 186 -4.24 27.32 -17.88
N SER A 187 -5.45 27.19 -17.33
CA SER A 187 -6.04 28.16 -16.40
C SER A 187 -6.60 27.46 -15.15
N ALA A 188 -5.90 27.63 -14.04
CA ALA A 188 -6.37 27.24 -12.71
C ALA A 188 -7.20 28.36 -12.03
N GLY A 189 -7.76 29.31 -12.78
CA GLY A 189 -8.56 30.42 -12.26
C GLY A 189 -8.33 31.76 -12.98
N ARG A 190 -7.40 32.58 -12.48
CA ARG A 190 -7.07 33.93 -13.02
C ARG A 190 -5.79 34.01 -13.86
N ILE A 191 -4.88 33.05 -13.73
CA ILE A 191 -3.60 33.04 -14.46
C ILE A 191 -3.70 31.99 -15.56
N VAL A 192 -3.71 32.44 -16.81
CA VAL A 192 -3.46 31.59 -17.97
C VAL A 192 -1.96 31.49 -18.15
N LYS A 193 -1.42 30.28 -18.13
CA LYS A 193 0.00 30.00 -18.40
C LYS A 193 0.17 28.61 -19.03
N PRO A 194 1.26 28.34 -19.75
CA PRO A 194 1.58 26.97 -20.11
C PRO A 194 1.85 26.13 -18.85
N ILE A 195 1.46 24.86 -18.90
CA ILE A 195 1.98 23.81 -18.03
C ILE A 195 2.63 22.73 -18.89
N GLN A 196 3.71 22.17 -18.38
CA GLN A 196 4.52 21.15 -19.02
C GLN A 196 5.04 20.23 -17.92
N ALA A 197 4.95 18.92 -18.12
CA ALA A 197 5.38 17.93 -17.15
C ALA A 197 5.88 16.65 -17.83
N LEU A 198 6.68 15.90 -17.07
CA LEU A 198 6.91 14.49 -17.30
C LEU A 198 5.93 13.74 -16.39
N ILE A 199 4.80 13.33 -16.96
CA ILE A 199 3.66 12.78 -16.23
C ILE A 199 3.90 11.30 -15.95
N VAL A 200 3.92 10.96 -14.67
CA VAL A 200 4.05 9.59 -14.15
C VAL A 200 2.84 8.76 -14.57
N SER A 201 3.07 7.65 -15.28
CA SER A 201 1.99 6.76 -15.71
C SER A 201 2.41 5.29 -15.80
N ASP A 202 1.50 4.40 -15.42
CA ASP A 202 1.63 2.96 -15.64
C ASP A 202 0.98 2.48 -16.96
N HIS A 203 0.31 3.37 -17.71
CA HIS A 203 -0.32 3.05 -18.99
C HIS A 203 0.71 2.58 -20.06
N TYR A 204 2.00 2.90 -19.90
CA TYR A 204 3.07 2.32 -20.72
C TYR A 204 3.10 0.78 -20.68
N TYR A 205 2.63 0.18 -19.59
CA TYR A 205 2.54 -1.27 -19.43
C TYR A 205 1.25 -1.87 -19.96
N SER A 206 0.19 -1.07 -20.13
CA SER A 206 -1.11 -1.52 -20.65
C SER A 206 -1.14 -1.53 -22.18
N ALA A 207 -0.50 -0.52 -22.79
CA ALA A 207 -0.41 -0.29 -24.21
C ALA A 207 0.89 -0.85 -24.79
N LEU A 208 0.80 -1.87 -25.63
CA LEU A 208 1.93 -2.71 -26.02
C LEU A 208 2.45 -2.38 -27.43
N ASN A 209 1.76 -1.56 -28.22
CA ASN A 209 2.19 -1.23 -29.58
C ASN A 209 3.20 -0.06 -29.63
N GLY A 210 4.03 -0.03 -30.67
CA GLY A 210 5.03 1.02 -30.90
C GLY A 210 6.13 1.09 -29.82
N THR A 211 7.07 2.02 -30.00
CA THR A 211 8.19 2.26 -29.06
C THR A 211 7.82 3.22 -27.93
N TRP A 212 6.74 4.01 -28.12
CA TRP A 212 6.37 5.20 -27.33
C TRP A 212 7.37 6.35 -27.38
N ASN A 213 8.32 6.31 -28.31
CA ASN A 213 9.37 7.31 -28.49
C ASN A 213 10.02 7.02 -29.85
N ASN A 214 9.65 7.82 -30.86
CA ASN A 214 9.92 7.61 -32.29
C ASN A 214 11.11 8.44 -32.79
N ASP A 215 11.41 9.58 -32.15
CA ASP A 215 12.62 10.38 -32.41
C ASP A 215 13.84 9.93 -31.58
N PHE A 216 13.63 8.96 -30.70
CA PHE A 216 14.61 8.32 -29.81
C PHE A 216 15.20 9.26 -28.74
N ASP A 217 14.45 10.26 -28.30
CA ASP A 217 14.90 11.29 -27.35
C ASP A 217 14.50 11.01 -25.88
N ASP A 218 14.38 12.03 -25.01
CA ASP A 218 13.97 11.89 -23.60
C ASP A 218 12.46 12.12 -23.30
N ARG A 219 11.60 12.27 -24.31
CA ARG A 219 10.18 12.68 -24.21
C ARG A 219 9.21 11.62 -24.76
N PHE A 220 8.99 10.56 -24.00
CA PHE A 220 8.05 9.49 -24.38
C PHE A 220 6.59 9.97 -24.51
N GLY A 221 5.89 9.47 -25.53
CA GLY A 221 4.43 9.62 -25.69
C GLY A 221 4.01 11.02 -26.11
N GLU A 222 4.90 11.77 -26.75
CA GLU A 222 4.58 13.13 -27.15
C GLU A 222 3.75 13.22 -28.44
N GLU A 223 3.22 14.41 -28.68
CA GLU A 223 2.36 14.73 -29.82
C GLU A 223 3.19 15.22 -31.04
N PRO A 224 2.64 15.24 -32.26
CA PRO A 224 3.36 15.64 -33.49
C PRO A 224 3.88 17.08 -33.56
N THR A 225 3.63 17.91 -32.53
CA THR A 225 4.30 19.23 -32.40
C THR A 225 5.74 19.09 -31.94
N PHE A 226 6.07 17.95 -31.35
CA PHE A 226 7.25 17.74 -30.53
C PHE A 226 8.09 16.53 -31.02
N SER A 227 7.43 15.47 -31.53
CA SER A 227 8.06 14.33 -32.23
C SER A 227 7.69 14.31 -33.73
N THR A 228 8.18 13.30 -34.45
CA THR A 228 7.97 13.07 -35.89
C THR A 228 6.55 12.67 -36.28
N ASP A 229 5.84 11.97 -35.37
CA ASP A 229 4.46 11.50 -35.47
C ASP A 229 3.83 11.50 -34.07
N ASP A 230 2.58 11.04 -33.91
CA ASP A 230 2.00 10.83 -32.58
C ASP A 230 2.50 9.49 -32.01
N GLU A 231 3.17 9.54 -30.85
CA GLU A 231 3.85 8.38 -30.27
C GLU A 231 2.97 7.56 -29.32
N ALA A 232 1.83 8.13 -28.92
CA ALA A 232 1.03 7.62 -27.82
C ALA A 232 0.04 6.54 -28.26
N ASP A 233 0.14 5.35 -27.67
CA ASP A 233 -0.86 4.29 -27.85
C ASP A 233 -1.94 4.40 -26.76
N PHE A 234 -3.03 5.08 -27.09
CA PHE A 234 -4.18 5.22 -26.18
C PHE A 234 -5.04 3.95 -26.05
N SER A 235 -4.72 2.86 -26.74
CA SER A 235 -5.38 1.55 -26.59
C SER A 235 -4.60 0.66 -25.63
N SER A 236 -5.24 -0.29 -24.95
CA SER A 236 -4.54 -1.26 -24.09
C SER A 236 -4.85 -2.71 -24.42
N GLU A 237 -3.81 -3.53 -24.48
CA GLU A 237 -3.90 -4.98 -24.59
C GLU A 237 -4.08 -5.67 -23.23
N VAL A 238 -3.63 -5.04 -22.14
CA VAL A 238 -3.76 -5.56 -20.77
C VAL A 238 -4.21 -4.48 -19.78
N ILE A 239 -4.82 -4.89 -18.68
CA ILE A 239 -5.30 -4.02 -17.60
C ILE A 239 -4.25 -3.97 -16.49
N ILE A 240 -3.81 -2.75 -16.14
CA ILE A 240 -2.76 -2.51 -15.14
C ILE A 240 -3.35 -1.96 -13.84
N GLY A 241 -2.77 -2.36 -12.72
CA GLY A 241 -2.88 -1.67 -11.43
C GLY A 241 -1.60 -1.88 -10.63
N ARG A 242 -1.34 -1.01 -9.66
CA ARG A 242 -0.11 -1.03 -8.84
C ARG A 242 -0.40 -1.27 -7.37
N ALA A 243 0.40 -2.12 -6.74
CA ALA A 243 0.59 -2.18 -5.30
C ALA A 243 1.93 -1.46 -5.00
N PRO A 244 1.91 -0.16 -4.62
CA PRO A 244 3.11 0.65 -4.44
C PRO A 244 3.76 0.33 -3.09
N VAL A 245 4.32 -0.86 -2.96
CA VAL A 245 4.76 -1.42 -1.67
C VAL A 245 6.27 -1.42 -1.51
N ASN A 246 6.71 -0.90 -0.38
CA ASN A 246 8.09 -0.59 -0.03
C ASN A 246 8.78 -1.68 0.81
N ASP A 247 7.99 -2.50 1.51
CA ASP A 247 8.46 -3.65 2.28
C ASP A 247 7.42 -4.79 2.38
N ALA A 248 7.81 -5.88 3.04
CA ALA A 248 6.96 -7.04 3.23
C ALA A 248 5.66 -6.72 4.01
N HIS A 249 5.70 -5.84 5.01
CA HIS A 249 4.54 -5.49 5.83
C HIS A 249 3.47 -4.76 5.01
N GLU A 250 3.87 -3.83 4.16
CA GLU A 250 2.96 -3.13 3.24
C GLU A 250 2.35 -4.07 2.21
N VAL A 251 3.12 -5.02 1.65
CA VAL A 251 2.56 -6.09 0.80
C VAL A 251 1.42 -6.80 1.53
N ASN A 252 1.62 -7.18 2.80
CA ASN A 252 0.58 -7.89 3.55
C ASN A 252 -0.63 -7.01 3.88
N ILE A 253 -0.46 -5.68 4.05
CA ILE A 253 -1.59 -4.75 4.21
C ILE A 253 -2.39 -4.68 2.91
N PHE A 254 -1.73 -4.42 1.78
CA PHE A 254 -2.35 -4.37 0.46
C PHE A 254 -3.13 -5.66 0.18
N VAL A 255 -2.48 -6.81 0.31
CA VAL A 255 -3.09 -8.12 0.05
C VAL A 255 -4.24 -8.41 1.02
N HIS A 256 -4.11 -8.05 2.30
CA HIS A 256 -5.19 -8.18 3.26
C HIS A 256 -6.42 -7.35 2.87
N LYS A 257 -6.23 -6.10 2.45
CA LYS A 257 -7.31 -5.21 2.02
C LYS A 257 -8.02 -5.71 0.77
N VAL A 258 -7.28 -6.12 -0.26
CA VAL A 258 -7.84 -6.69 -1.50
C VAL A 258 -8.66 -7.95 -1.21
N ILE A 259 -8.10 -8.93 -0.51
CA ILE A 259 -8.83 -10.17 -0.17
C ILE A 259 -10.05 -9.87 0.71
N SER A 260 -9.94 -8.95 1.66
CA SER A 260 -11.04 -8.60 2.56
C SER A 260 -12.16 -7.86 1.82
N TYR A 261 -11.83 -6.95 0.90
CA TYR A 261 -12.82 -6.29 0.04
C TYR A 261 -13.56 -7.31 -0.83
N GLU A 262 -12.84 -8.19 -1.52
CA GLU A 262 -13.44 -9.20 -2.40
C GLU A 262 -14.36 -10.18 -1.65
N THR A 263 -14.00 -10.57 -0.43
CA THR A 263 -14.72 -11.59 0.36
C THR A 263 -15.77 -11.03 1.33
N SER A 264 -15.83 -9.71 1.53
CA SER A 264 -16.83 -9.06 2.39
C SER A 264 -18.16 -8.79 1.67
N ASN A 265 -19.23 -8.65 2.45
CA ASN A 265 -20.47 -8.04 1.97
C ASN A 265 -20.16 -6.61 1.53
N LYS A 266 -20.67 -6.18 0.37
CA LYS A 266 -20.47 -4.82 -0.15
C LYS A 266 -21.52 -3.89 0.47
N PRO A 267 -21.15 -2.75 1.09
CA PRO A 267 -22.11 -1.74 1.54
C PRO A 267 -22.87 -1.13 0.35
N GLN A 268 -24.11 -0.70 0.55
CA GLN A 268 -24.89 0.06 -0.43
C GLN A 268 -24.83 1.56 -0.13
N ASN A 269 -23.64 2.07 0.22
CA ASN A 269 -23.43 3.47 0.61
C ASN A 269 -22.30 4.08 -0.22
N VAL A 270 -22.48 5.28 -0.75
CA VAL A 270 -21.44 6.04 -1.47
C VAL A 270 -21.27 7.42 -0.84
N GLN A 271 -20.03 7.82 -0.57
CA GLN A 271 -19.71 9.17 -0.08
C GLN A 271 -19.22 10.03 -1.24
N PHE A 272 -19.78 11.24 -1.36
CA PHE A 272 -19.23 12.33 -2.16
C PHE A 272 -18.75 13.47 -1.28
N HIS A 273 -17.62 14.06 -1.67
CA HIS A 273 -17.11 15.31 -1.12
C HIS A 273 -16.82 16.29 -2.25
N GLN A 274 -16.99 17.57 -1.94
CA GLN A 274 -16.72 18.69 -2.83
C GLN A 274 -16.07 19.82 -2.02
N SER A 275 -15.01 20.40 -2.58
CA SER A 275 -14.42 21.66 -2.12
C SER A 275 -14.27 22.66 -3.26
N TYR A 276 -14.22 23.94 -2.92
CA TYR A 276 -13.96 25.02 -3.87
C TYR A 276 -12.48 25.07 -4.27
N THR A 277 -12.20 25.12 -5.57
CA THR A 277 -10.83 25.22 -6.08
C THR A 277 -10.21 26.61 -5.86
N ASN A 278 -11.03 27.66 -5.75
CA ASN A 278 -10.58 29.02 -5.46
C ASN A 278 -11.65 29.87 -4.74
N PRO A 279 -11.29 31.03 -4.16
CA PRO A 279 -12.23 31.89 -3.43
C PRO A 279 -13.32 32.58 -4.27
N GLN A 280 -13.39 32.35 -5.59
CA GLN A 280 -14.51 32.78 -6.43
C GLN A 280 -15.54 31.67 -6.65
N HIS A 281 -15.25 30.44 -6.20
CA HIS A 281 -16.09 29.25 -6.36
C HIS A 281 -16.35 28.90 -7.84
N ILE A 282 -15.38 29.21 -8.73
CA ILE A 282 -15.46 28.96 -10.18
C ILE A 282 -14.37 27.96 -10.59
N PRO A 283 -14.69 26.82 -11.22
CA PRO A 283 -16.04 26.36 -11.56
C PRO A 283 -16.79 25.79 -10.34
N ASP A 284 -18.11 25.61 -10.44
CA ASP A 284 -18.88 24.90 -9.41
C ASP A 284 -18.59 23.39 -9.49
N THR A 285 -17.67 22.94 -8.65
CA THR A 285 -17.23 21.54 -8.56
C THR A 285 -18.33 20.55 -8.11
N THR A 286 -19.51 21.00 -7.67
CA THR A 286 -20.66 20.09 -7.46
C THR A 286 -21.17 19.46 -8.75
N LYS A 287 -20.86 20.06 -9.92
CA LYS A 287 -21.13 19.46 -11.23
C LYS A 287 -20.43 18.12 -11.40
N VAL A 288 -19.18 17.98 -10.93
CA VAL A 288 -18.40 16.74 -10.98
C VAL A 288 -19.11 15.62 -10.23
N THR A 289 -19.52 15.88 -8.99
CA THR A 289 -20.18 14.86 -8.16
C THR A 289 -21.55 14.48 -8.73
N SER A 290 -22.29 15.45 -9.29
CA SER A 290 -23.57 15.22 -9.96
C SER A 290 -23.45 14.32 -11.21
N LEU A 291 -22.39 14.49 -12.03
CA LEU A 291 -22.13 13.64 -13.19
C LEU A 291 -21.82 12.19 -12.80
N CYS A 292 -21.20 11.95 -11.64
CA CYS A 292 -20.99 10.60 -11.12
C CYS A 292 -22.28 10.00 -10.53
N GLN A 293 -23.09 10.80 -9.83
CA GLN A 293 -24.28 10.35 -9.10
C GLN A 293 -25.39 9.80 -10.02
N GLN A 294 -25.60 10.40 -11.19
CA GLN A 294 -26.64 9.95 -12.15
C GLN A 294 -26.48 8.48 -12.61
N TRP A 295 -25.27 7.92 -12.51
CA TRP A 295 -24.99 6.53 -12.88
C TRP A 295 -25.19 5.54 -11.72
N ILE A 296 -25.43 6.01 -10.49
CA ILE A 296 -25.60 5.14 -9.33
C ILE A 296 -27.08 4.72 -9.20
N PRO A 297 -27.38 3.41 -9.10
CA PRO A 297 -28.74 2.91 -8.89
C PRO A 297 -29.39 3.42 -7.60
N GLN A 298 -30.73 3.56 -7.61
CA GLN A 298 -31.50 4.18 -6.52
C GLN A 298 -31.47 3.40 -5.19
N GLU A 299 -31.09 2.12 -5.21
CA GLU A 299 -30.89 1.30 -4.00
C GLU A 299 -29.62 1.65 -3.21
N TYR A 300 -28.74 2.53 -3.72
CA TYR A 300 -27.59 3.04 -2.99
C TYR A 300 -27.91 4.32 -2.23
N ASN A 301 -27.52 4.36 -0.96
CA ASN A 301 -27.58 5.57 -0.14
C ASN A 301 -26.42 6.51 -0.50
N LEU A 302 -26.75 7.70 -0.98
CA LEU A 302 -25.78 8.75 -1.30
C LEU A 302 -25.58 9.68 -0.08
N PHE A 303 -24.33 9.89 0.29
CA PHE A 303 -23.91 10.79 1.36
C PHE A 303 -23.10 11.95 0.78
N THR A 304 -23.29 13.17 1.26
CA THR A 304 -22.56 14.35 0.80
C THR A 304 -21.86 15.07 1.95
N LEU A 305 -20.65 15.55 1.68
CA LEU A 305 -19.91 16.51 2.49
C LEU A 305 -19.40 17.60 1.56
N TYR A 306 -20.26 18.56 1.25
CA TYR A 306 -19.95 19.65 0.33
C TYR A 306 -19.61 20.92 1.09
N GLU A 307 -18.48 21.53 0.73
CA GLU A 307 -18.09 22.86 1.21
C GLU A 307 -19.17 23.91 0.93
N LYS A 308 -19.93 23.72 -0.16
CA LYS A 308 -21.08 24.55 -0.54
C LYS A 308 -22.18 24.61 0.52
N ASP A 309 -22.39 23.52 1.25
CA ASP A 309 -23.45 23.41 2.25
C ASP A 309 -22.94 23.72 3.66
N LYS A 310 -21.71 23.30 3.99
CA LYS A 310 -21.04 23.56 5.27
C LYS A 310 -19.52 23.46 5.17
N LYS A 311 -18.80 24.12 6.07
CA LYS A 311 -17.37 23.86 6.30
C LYS A 311 -17.18 22.38 6.67
N VAL A 312 -16.35 21.65 5.92
CA VAL A 312 -16.04 20.23 6.17
C VAL A 312 -14.76 20.14 7.01
N SER A 313 -14.83 19.48 8.16
CA SER A 313 -13.69 19.20 9.03
C SER A 313 -12.96 17.90 8.68
N VAL A 314 -11.71 17.77 9.14
CA VAL A 314 -10.91 16.53 9.02
C VAL A 314 -11.61 15.35 9.70
N ASN A 315 -12.27 15.57 10.84
CA ASN A 315 -12.95 14.49 11.56
C ASN A 315 -14.17 13.97 10.80
N GLU A 316 -15.04 14.85 10.29
CA GLU A 316 -16.20 14.43 9.47
C GLU A 316 -15.76 13.66 8.20
N TRP A 317 -14.62 14.04 7.62
CA TRP A 317 -14.06 13.30 6.49
C TRP A 317 -13.49 11.94 6.91
N LYS A 318 -12.79 11.85 8.04
CA LYS A 318 -12.33 10.56 8.59
C LYS A 318 -13.50 9.63 8.92
N ASP A 319 -14.56 10.17 9.51
CA ASP A 319 -15.78 9.41 9.85
C ASP A 319 -16.46 8.83 8.60
N SER A 320 -16.28 9.46 7.43
CA SER A 320 -16.82 8.95 6.16
C SER A 320 -16.25 7.60 5.73
N PHE A 321 -15.10 7.19 6.28
CA PHE A 321 -14.51 5.86 6.01
C PHE A 321 -15.16 4.75 6.85
N SER A 322 -15.80 5.07 7.98
CA SER A 322 -16.25 4.08 8.97
C SER A 322 -17.73 4.16 9.35
N ASN A 323 -18.39 5.31 9.18
CA ASN A 323 -19.73 5.54 9.75
C ASN A 323 -20.74 6.19 8.77
N PRO A 324 -21.72 5.42 8.26
CA PRO A 324 -21.63 3.98 8.03
C PRO A 324 -20.61 3.67 6.92
N GLU A 325 -20.09 2.44 6.92
CA GLU A 325 -19.16 1.92 5.89
C GLU A 325 -19.64 2.22 4.46
N LYS A 326 -18.71 2.61 3.60
CA LYS A 326 -18.97 2.98 2.19
C LYS A 326 -18.38 1.96 1.23
N LEU A 327 -19.00 1.80 0.07
CA LEU A 327 -18.40 1.06 -1.05
C LEU A 327 -17.39 1.93 -1.80
N ILE A 328 -17.75 3.20 -2.03
CA ILE A 328 -16.96 4.18 -2.78
C ILE A 328 -16.93 5.49 -2.00
N ILE A 329 -15.77 6.13 -1.96
CA ILE A 329 -15.56 7.48 -1.39
C ILE A 329 -14.92 8.36 -2.47
N VAL A 330 -15.61 9.44 -2.82
CA VAL A 330 -15.20 10.39 -3.87
C VAL A 330 -14.79 11.73 -3.26
N HIS A 331 -13.62 12.22 -3.62
CA HIS A 331 -13.11 13.55 -3.27
C HIS A 331 -12.94 14.42 -4.53
N VAL A 332 -13.29 15.72 -4.43
CA VAL A 332 -13.04 16.71 -5.48
C VAL A 332 -12.48 17.98 -4.84
N GLY A 333 -11.27 18.38 -5.23
CA GLY A 333 -10.63 19.57 -4.67
C GLY A 333 -9.20 19.84 -5.09
N ASN A 334 -8.63 20.91 -4.54
CA ASN A 334 -7.20 21.17 -4.69
C ASN A 334 -6.39 20.04 -4.04
N GLY A 335 -5.35 19.57 -4.74
CA GLY A 335 -4.33 18.65 -4.23
C GLY A 335 -2.95 19.27 -4.29
N TYR A 336 -1.99 18.64 -3.61
CA TYR A 336 -0.58 19.00 -3.63
C TYR A 336 0.28 17.82 -3.20
N ASN A 337 1.44 17.67 -3.83
CA ASN A 337 2.55 16.83 -3.39
C ASN A 337 3.87 17.59 -3.65
N ASP A 338 4.86 17.36 -2.81
CA ASP A 338 6.26 17.79 -2.99
C ASP A 338 7.27 16.71 -2.57
N GLY A 339 6.81 15.45 -2.49
CA GLY A 339 7.58 14.31 -2.04
C GLY A 339 7.83 14.27 -0.53
N LEU A 340 7.41 15.28 0.26
CA LEU A 340 7.49 15.23 1.73
C LEU A 340 6.13 15.44 2.40
N TYR A 341 5.19 16.13 1.73
CA TYR A 341 3.89 16.43 2.30
C TYR A 341 2.76 16.41 1.25
N SER A 342 2.10 15.26 1.12
CA SER A 342 0.94 15.10 0.24
C SER A 342 -0.39 15.35 0.97
N TRP A 343 -1.29 16.12 0.35
CA TRP A 343 -2.61 16.49 0.91
C TRP A 343 -3.65 16.90 -0.15
N TYR A 344 -4.94 16.77 0.19
CA TYR A 344 -6.03 17.46 -0.51
C TYR A 344 -6.85 18.38 0.39
N GLN A 345 -7.54 19.34 -0.23
CA GLN A 345 -8.41 20.32 0.44
C GLN A 345 -9.78 19.70 0.75
N LEU A 346 -10.22 19.83 2.00
CA LEU A 346 -11.59 19.51 2.41
C LEU A 346 -12.51 20.74 2.36
N SER A 347 -12.00 21.89 2.79
CA SER A 347 -12.68 23.18 2.64
C SER A 347 -11.69 24.34 2.76
N TRP A 348 -12.15 25.55 2.48
CA TRP A 348 -11.58 26.82 2.93
C TRP A 348 -12.32 27.28 4.19
N ASP A 349 -11.63 27.94 5.13
CA ASP A 349 -12.26 28.46 6.36
C ASP A 349 -12.32 29.99 6.44
N GLY A 350 -12.08 30.67 5.32
CA GLY A 350 -11.95 32.12 5.23
C GLY A 350 -10.50 32.59 5.36
N GLN A 351 -9.62 31.82 6.02
CA GLN A 351 -8.23 32.21 6.28
C GLN A 351 -7.21 31.19 5.73
N LYS A 352 -7.54 29.90 5.80
CA LYS A 352 -6.68 28.78 5.38
C LYS A 352 -7.49 27.62 4.79
N ARG A 353 -6.78 26.71 4.13
CA ARG A 353 -7.32 25.41 3.71
C ARG A 353 -7.44 24.49 4.93
N VAL A 354 -8.59 23.88 5.11
CA VAL A 354 -8.71 22.60 5.83
C VAL A 354 -8.14 21.54 4.89
N LYS A 355 -7.10 20.84 5.34
CA LYS A 355 -6.38 19.83 4.57
C LYS A 355 -6.57 18.47 5.22
N PHE A 356 -6.72 17.44 4.40
CA PHE A 356 -6.53 16.06 4.78
C PHE A 356 -5.22 15.57 4.17
N ASN A 357 -4.31 15.08 5.01
CA ASN A 357 -2.94 14.75 4.64
C ASN A 357 -2.54 13.34 5.06
N VAL A 358 -1.34 12.90 4.68
CA VAL A 358 -0.79 11.57 5.02
C VAL A 358 -0.92 11.21 6.51
N LEU A 359 -0.71 12.15 7.44
CA LEU A 359 -0.88 11.88 8.88
C LEU A 359 -2.34 11.61 9.28
N ASP A 360 -3.30 12.25 8.59
CA ASP A 360 -4.72 12.00 8.81
C ASP A 360 -5.13 10.64 8.25
N ALA A 361 -4.62 10.28 7.07
CA ALA A 361 -4.81 8.97 6.44
C ALA A 361 -4.23 7.82 7.29
N GLY A 362 -3.02 7.98 7.82
CA GLY A 362 -2.39 7.02 8.75
C GLY A 362 -3.14 6.82 10.07
N SER A 363 -4.12 7.69 10.37
CA SER A 363 -4.99 7.62 11.55
C SER A 363 -6.41 7.10 11.26
N LEU A 364 -6.70 6.63 10.04
CA LEU A 364 -7.99 6.03 9.68
C LEU A 364 -8.21 4.67 10.36
N SER A 365 -9.48 4.37 10.65
CA SER A 365 -9.91 3.12 11.29
C SER A 365 -11.28 2.70 10.75
N ASN A 366 -11.32 1.65 9.92
CA ASN A 366 -12.55 1.14 9.29
C ASN A 366 -12.44 -0.37 8.99
N SER A 367 -13.56 -1.10 9.11
CA SER A 367 -13.61 -2.56 8.95
C SER A 367 -13.81 -3.02 7.50
N PHE A 368 -14.57 -2.27 6.70
CA PHE A 368 -14.65 -2.43 5.24
C PHE A 368 -13.71 -1.43 4.55
N TYR A 369 -13.05 -1.85 3.48
CA TYR A 369 -12.02 -1.07 2.77
C TYR A 369 -12.57 -0.51 1.44
N PRO A 370 -13.12 0.73 1.38
CA PRO A 370 -13.77 1.28 0.18
C PRO A 370 -12.84 1.38 -1.04
N ILE A 371 -13.41 1.67 -2.21
CA ILE A 371 -12.66 2.28 -3.31
C ILE A 371 -12.61 3.79 -3.06
N HIS A 372 -11.41 4.37 -3.06
CA HIS A 372 -11.22 5.82 -3.00
C HIS A 372 -10.97 6.37 -4.41
N ILE A 373 -11.63 7.49 -4.73
CA ILE A 373 -11.57 8.15 -6.02
C ILE A 373 -11.36 9.64 -5.75
N SER A 374 -10.34 10.27 -6.36
CA SER A 374 -10.09 11.70 -6.16
C SER A 374 -9.71 12.44 -7.43
N ILE A 375 -10.38 13.57 -7.69
CA ILE A 375 -9.89 14.60 -8.62
C ILE A 375 -9.17 15.65 -7.80
N SER A 376 -7.85 15.53 -7.73
CA SER A 376 -6.97 16.46 -7.00
C SER A 376 -5.53 16.33 -7.51
N CYS A 377 -4.81 17.46 -7.60
CA CYS A 377 -3.47 17.49 -8.18
C CYS A 377 -2.44 16.69 -7.37
N LEU A 378 -1.68 15.82 -8.04
CA LEU A 378 -0.51 15.08 -7.52
C LEU A 378 -0.74 14.19 -6.28
N THR A 379 -1.97 14.01 -5.80
CA THR A 379 -2.23 13.20 -4.59
C THR A 379 -2.07 11.70 -4.81
N SER A 380 -2.02 11.29 -6.08
CA SER A 380 -1.69 9.93 -6.51
C SER A 380 -0.35 9.86 -7.25
N ASP A 381 0.52 10.87 -7.09
CA ASP A 381 1.88 10.86 -7.64
C ASP A 381 2.78 9.94 -6.82
N PHE A 382 2.84 8.67 -7.23
CA PHE A 382 3.63 7.61 -6.63
C PHE A 382 5.11 7.60 -7.08
N SER A 383 5.63 8.68 -7.69
CA SER A 383 7.04 8.75 -8.12
C SER A 383 8.00 9.35 -7.10
N GLU A 384 7.48 10.23 -6.26
CA GLU A 384 8.18 10.87 -5.14
C GLU A 384 7.70 10.23 -3.82
N ASN A 385 8.34 10.52 -2.67
CA ASN A 385 8.05 9.77 -1.43
C ASN A 385 6.57 9.87 -0.98
N GLU A 386 6.19 8.93 -0.10
CA GLU A 386 4.85 8.38 0.14
C GLU A 386 3.69 9.39 -0.08
N CYS A 387 3.00 9.27 -1.22
CA CYS A 387 1.90 10.15 -1.57
C CYS A 387 0.61 9.82 -0.81
N LEU A 388 -0.37 10.72 -0.83
CA LEU A 388 -1.62 10.57 -0.08
C LEU A 388 -2.39 9.30 -0.47
N ALA A 389 -2.39 8.93 -1.75
CA ALA A 389 -3.06 7.72 -2.22
C ALA A 389 -2.35 6.43 -1.74
N GLU A 390 -1.03 6.46 -1.57
CA GLU A 390 -0.26 5.34 -1.00
C GLU A 390 -0.53 5.17 0.49
N GLU A 391 -0.44 6.25 1.27
CA GLU A 391 -0.74 6.17 2.72
C GLU A 391 -2.21 5.78 2.97
N LEU A 392 -3.16 6.23 2.13
CA LEU A 392 -4.53 5.73 2.15
C LEU A 392 -4.59 4.21 1.88
N LEU A 393 -3.90 3.73 0.85
CA LEU A 393 -3.88 2.33 0.46
C LEU A 393 -3.14 1.44 1.47
N LEU A 394 -2.15 1.96 2.19
CA LEU A 394 -1.22 1.20 3.04
C LEU A 394 -1.34 1.49 4.55
N THR A 395 -2.19 2.44 4.97
CA THR A 395 -2.55 2.57 6.38
C THR A 395 -3.19 1.28 6.88
N ARG A 396 -2.73 0.80 8.05
CA ARG A 396 -3.03 -0.56 8.52
C ARG A 396 -4.44 -0.73 9.09
N ASN A 397 -4.94 0.29 9.78
CA ASN A 397 -6.16 0.16 10.59
C ASN A 397 -7.45 0.50 9.82
N GLY A 398 -7.31 1.06 8.61
CA GLY A 398 -8.43 1.55 7.82
C GLY A 398 -8.00 1.89 6.39
N GLY A 399 -8.56 2.97 5.83
CA GLY A 399 -8.32 3.41 4.46
C GLY A 399 -9.04 2.56 3.39
N PRO A 400 -8.89 2.90 2.11
CA PRO A 400 -9.41 2.15 0.98
C PRO A 400 -8.60 0.88 0.65
N SER A 401 -9.19 0.00 -0.17
CA SER A 401 -8.53 -1.15 -0.82
C SER A 401 -7.97 -0.84 -2.21
N ALA A 402 -8.36 0.29 -2.79
CA ALA A 402 -7.81 0.84 -4.02
C ALA A 402 -8.03 2.36 -4.09
N CYS A 403 -7.10 3.08 -4.71
CA CYS A 403 -7.15 4.51 -4.97
C CYS A 403 -7.08 4.77 -6.49
N ILE A 404 -7.96 5.64 -6.99
CA ILE A 404 -7.93 6.18 -8.36
C ILE A 404 -7.78 7.69 -8.26
N GLY A 405 -6.78 8.26 -8.93
CA GLY A 405 -6.52 9.69 -8.89
C GLY A 405 -5.45 10.14 -9.88
N ASN A 406 -5.08 11.41 -9.77
CA ASN A 406 -4.12 12.06 -10.67
C ASN A 406 -2.69 12.02 -10.11
N THR A 407 -1.73 11.56 -10.92
CA THR A 407 -0.29 11.68 -10.68
C THR A 407 0.27 13.08 -10.95
N GLU A 408 -0.51 13.97 -11.55
CA GLU A 408 -0.12 15.36 -11.84
C GLU A 408 -1.34 16.28 -11.65
N VAL A 409 -1.35 17.49 -12.22
CA VAL A 409 -2.50 18.43 -12.18
C VAL A 409 -3.80 17.72 -12.60
N GLY A 410 -4.75 17.62 -11.66
CA GLY A 410 -6.10 17.10 -11.91
C GLY A 410 -6.95 18.13 -12.63
N CYS A 411 -6.94 18.09 -13.96
CA CYS A 411 -7.55 19.13 -14.78
C CYS A 411 -9.08 19.06 -14.79
N ILE A 412 -9.75 20.18 -14.47
CA ILE A 412 -11.17 20.47 -14.77
C ILE A 412 -11.25 21.80 -15.52
N SER A 413 -12.24 22.01 -16.38
CA SER A 413 -12.37 23.29 -17.08
C SER A 413 -12.91 24.39 -16.15
N ARG A 414 -12.37 25.60 -16.29
CA ARG A 414 -12.83 26.78 -15.55
C ARG A 414 -14.27 27.15 -15.89
N ASP A 415 -14.66 26.91 -17.14
CA ASP A 415 -15.95 27.36 -17.69
C ASP A 415 -17.01 26.25 -17.63
N ASP A 416 -16.58 24.98 -17.51
CA ASP A 416 -17.43 23.84 -17.14
C ASP A 416 -16.66 22.84 -16.26
N ALA A 417 -17.03 22.75 -14.97
CA ALA A 417 -16.47 21.74 -14.06
C ALA A 417 -16.71 20.30 -14.54
N GLY A 418 -17.68 20.08 -15.43
CA GLY A 418 -17.98 18.78 -16.01
C GLY A 418 -16.93 18.27 -17.00
N ALA A 419 -16.08 19.11 -17.55
CA ALA A 419 -15.12 18.75 -18.61
C ALA A 419 -13.77 18.20 -18.08
N TYR A 420 -13.03 17.52 -18.96
CA TYR A 420 -11.70 16.93 -18.71
C TYR A 420 -11.77 15.81 -17.66
N SER A 421 -11.03 15.87 -16.53
CA SER A 421 -10.98 14.77 -15.56
C SER A 421 -12.36 14.36 -15.04
N ALA A 422 -13.30 15.30 -14.96
CA ALA A 422 -14.66 15.01 -14.53
C ALA A 422 -15.40 14.04 -15.48
N GLU A 423 -15.18 14.12 -16.80
CA GLU A 423 -15.78 13.20 -17.78
C GLU A 423 -15.15 11.80 -17.72
N PHE A 424 -13.82 11.72 -17.51
CA PHE A 424 -13.15 10.44 -17.26
C PHE A 424 -13.73 9.76 -16.01
N PHE A 425 -13.94 10.52 -14.93
CA PHE A 425 -14.47 9.98 -13.68
C PHE A 425 -15.95 9.64 -13.79
N GLU A 426 -16.73 10.40 -14.56
CA GLU A 426 -18.08 10.01 -14.96
C GLU A 426 -18.08 8.67 -15.72
N GLN A 427 -17.23 8.51 -16.74
CA GLN A 427 -17.15 7.25 -17.48
C GLN A 427 -16.69 6.09 -16.58
N ILE A 428 -15.86 6.33 -15.56
CA ILE A 428 -15.56 5.31 -14.53
C ILE A 428 -16.87 4.88 -13.83
N PHE A 429 -17.66 5.81 -13.30
CA PHE A 429 -18.93 5.50 -12.64
C PHE A 429 -19.92 4.77 -13.58
N LYS A 430 -20.07 5.24 -14.82
CA LYS A 430 -20.86 4.56 -15.85
C LYS A 430 -20.37 3.13 -16.12
N ASN A 431 -19.05 2.93 -16.22
CA ASN A 431 -18.46 1.62 -16.45
C ASN A 431 -18.63 0.67 -15.26
N MET A 432 -18.63 1.20 -14.03
CA MET A 432 -18.93 0.42 -12.83
C MET A 432 -20.41 -0.02 -12.82
N PHE A 433 -21.35 0.93 -12.94
CA PHE A 433 -22.76 0.67 -12.60
C PHE A 433 -23.66 0.27 -13.79
N ASN A 434 -23.31 0.60 -15.03
CA ASN A 434 -24.18 0.39 -16.20
C ASN A 434 -23.68 -0.71 -17.18
N ASN A 435 -22.48 -1.25 -16.97
CA ASN A 435 -21.87 -2.23 -17.87
C ASN A 435 -21.67 -3.60 -17.19
N SER A 436 -21.53 -4.66 -17.99
CA SER A 436 -21.15 -6.00 -17.52
C SER A 436 -19.69 -6.10 -17.02
N ASN A 437 -19.01 -4.97 -16.80
CA ASN A 437 -17.61 -4.88 -16.40
C ASN A 437 -17.52 -4.86 -14.87
N GLN A 438 -17.43 -6.03 -14.25
CA GLN A 438 -17.46 -6.11 -12.79
C GLN A 438 -16.12 -5.81 -12.11
N HIS A 439 -15.03 -5.58 -12.86
CA HIS A 439 -13.67 -5.45 -12.32
C HIS A 439 -13.12 -4.02 -12.37
N LEU A 440 -12.41 -3.61 -11.32
CA LEU A 440 -11.97 -2.24 -11.09
C LEU A 440 -11.10 -1.66 -12.20
N GLY A 441 -10.04 -2.37 -12.59
CA GLY A 441 -9.11 -1.89 -13.63
C GLY A 441 -9.78 -1.80 -15.01
N GLN A 442 -10.71 -2.71 -15.33
CA GLN A 442 -11.47 -2.65 -16.58
C GLN A 442 -12.33 -1.39 -16.66
N SER A 443 -12.95 -0.97 -15.55
CA SER A 443 -13.78 0.23 -15.51
C SER A 443 -12.97 1.52 -15.65
N VAL A 444 -11.75 1.56 -15.12
CA VAL A 444 -10.79 2.66 -15.33
C VAL A 444 -10.28 2.67 -16.78
N GLN A 445 -9.82 1.53 -17.29
CA GLN A 445 -9.23 1.47 -18.64
C GLN A 445 -10.25 1.79 -19.73
N LYS A 446 -11.49 1.30 -19.62
CA LYS A 446 -12.56 1.64 -20.57
C LYS A 446 -12.98 3.11 -20.50
N ALA A 447 -12.85 3.76 -19.34
CA ALA A 447 -13.09 5.19 -19.22
C ALA A 447 -12.00 6.00 -19.95
N LYS A 448 -10.74 5.54 -19.88
CA LYS A 448 -9.63 6.13 -20.64
C LYS A 448 -9.82 5.93 -22.14
N GLU A 449 -10.08 4.70 -22.59
CA GLU A 449 -10.25 4.37 -24.02
C GLU A 449 -11.45 5.05 -24.68
N TYR A 450 -12.51 5.39 -23.92
CA TYR A 450 -13.62 6.18 -24.43
C TYR A 450 -13.17 7.56 -24.94
N PHE A 451 -12.13 8.15 -24.36
CA PHE A 451 -11.58 9.44 -24.75
C PHE A 451 -10.34 9.35 -25.65
N LYS A 452 -9.93 8.14 -26.10
CA LYS A 452 -8.67 7.95 -26.84
C LYS A 452 -8.50 8.89 -28.05
N ASP A 453 -9.56 9.07 -28.85
CA ASP A 453 -9.50 9.83 -30.09
C ASP A 453 -9.41 11.34 -29.82
N ILE A 454 -10.07 11.83 -28.76
CA ILE A 454 -9.94 13.22 -28.32
C ILE A 454 -8.65 13.46 -27.52
N SER A 455 -8.10 12.46 -26.83
CA SER A 455 -6.77 12.53 -26.22
C SER A 455 -5.64 12.59 -27.26
N ALA A 456 -5.79 11.96 -28.42
CA ALA A 456 -4.86 12.15 -29.53
C ALA A 456 -4.86 13.62 -30.02
N LEU A 457 -6.04 14.23 -30.14
CA LEU A 457 -6.25 15.56 -30.76
C LEU A 457 -6.16 16.76 -29.80
N GLN A 458 -6.42 16.56 -28.50
CA GLN A 458 -6.52 17.65 -27.51
C GLN A 458 -5.65 17.41 -26.28
N ARG A 459 -4.68 18.31 -26.10
CA ARG A 459 -3.69 18.32 -25.02
C ARG A 459 -4.26 18.15 -23.61
N GLN A 460 -5.43 18.71 -23.33
CA GLN A 460 -6.10 18.60 -22.02
C GLN A 460 -6.60 17.17 -21.77
N TYR A 461 -7.16 16.50 -22.78
CA TYR A 461 -7.59 15.11 -22.68
C TYR A 461 -6.39 14.15 -22.70
N ARG A 462 -5.30 14.47 -23.42
CA ARG A 462 -4.02 13.75 -23.32
C ARG A 462 -3.47 13.77 -21.89
N TRP A 463 -3.41 14.96 -21.29
CA TRP A 463 -2.97 15.17 -19.91
C TRP A 463 -3.81 14.35 -18.92
N CYS A 464 -5.15 14.48 -18.96
CA CYS A 464 -6.03 13.69 -18.10
C CYS A 464 -5.79 12.18 -18.26
N PHE A 465 -5.72 11.69 -19.50
CA PHE A 465 -5.47 10.29 -19.80
C PHE A 465 -4.15 9.78 -19.18
N TYR A 466 -3.07 10.57 -19.24
CA TYR A 466 -1.77 10.20 -18.65
C TYR A 466 -1.80 10.20 -17.11
N THR A 467 -2.45 11.20 -16.50
CA THR A 467 -2.46 11.35 -15.03
C THR A 467 -3.26 10.29 -14.29
N ILE A 468 -4.31 9.72 -14.91
CA ILE A 468 -5.26 8.84 -14.22
C ILE A 468 -4.69 7.41 -14.16
N ASN A 469 -4.37 6.99 -12.93
CA ASN A 469 -3.78 5.69 -12.60
C ASN A 469 -4.58 4.95 -11.51
N LEU A 470 -4.40 3.64 -11.42
CA LEU A 470 -5.01 2.77 -10.39
C LEU A 470 -3.93 2.23 -9.45
N LEU A 471 -3.93 2.73 -8.21
CA LEU A 471 -3.20 2.12 -7.09
C LEU A 471 -4.13 1.13 -6.41
N GLY A 472 -4.05 -0.14 -6.80
CA GLY A 472 -5.01 -1.18 -6.46
C GLY A 472 -4.80 -2.43 -7.32
N ASP A 473 -5.49 -3.52 -6.96
CA ASP A 473 -5.49 -4.72 -7.77
C ASP A 473 -6.49 -4.57 -8.94
N PRO A 474 -6.05 -4.64 -10.21
CA PRO A 474 -6.89 -4.33 -11.36
C PRO A 474 -7.99 -5.36 -11.63
N GLU A 475 -7.83 -6.57 -11.11
CA GLU A 475 -8.78 -7.68 -11.30
C GLU A 475 -9.88 -7.69 -10.24
N THR A 476 -9.76 -6.87 -9.19
CA THR A 476 -10.72 -6.79 -8.08
C THR A 476 -12.17 -6.58 -8.57
N PRO A 477 -13.10 -7.51 -8.30
CA PRO A 477 -14.51 -7.30 -8.61
C PRO A 477 -15.19 -6.35 -7.60
N ILE A 478 -15.87 -5.33 -8.13
CA ILE A 478 -16.43 -4.20 -7.39
C ILE A 478 -17.66 -4.61 -6.57
N PHE A 479 -18.63 -5.26 -7.23
CA PHE A 479 -19.92 -5.60 -6.61
C PHE A 479 -20.01 -7.06 -6.18
N LEU A 480 -19.28 -7.96 -6.84
CA LEU A 480 -19.29 -9.37 -6.50
C LEU A 480 -18.61 -9.62 -5.16
N LYS A 481 -19.31 -10.30 -4.25
CA LYS A 481 -18.69 -10.97 -3.11
C LYS A 481 -18.19 -12.33 -3.56
N ARG A 482 -16.88 -12.52 -3.61
CA ARG A 482 -16.26 -13.83 -3.86
C ARG A 482 -16.49 -14.74 -2.67
N THR A 483 -17.19 -15.85 -2.89
CA THR A 483 -17.26 -16.93 -1.90
C THR A 483 -15.87 -17.53 -1.76
N LYS A 484 -15.38 -17.65 -0.52
CA LYS A 484 -14.08 -18.25 -0.20
C LYS A 484 -14.11 -19.74 -0.60
N ASN A 485 -13.72 -20.03 -1.85
CA ASN A 485 -13.86 -21.35 -2.50
C ASN A 485 -12.72 -22.29 -2.07
N SER A 486 -12.54 -22.39 -0.76
CA SER A 486 -11.50 -23.21 -0.19
C SER A 486 -12.01 -24.63 0.02
N SER A 487 -11.61 -25.53 -0.90
CA SER A 487 -11.59 -26.98 -0.67
C SER A 487 -10.67 -27.38 0.50
N LYS A 488 -9.78 -26.47 0.91
CA LYS A 488 -9.10 -26.42 2.21
C LYS A 488 -10.10 -25.84 3.25
N PRO A 489 -10.38 -26.50 4.39
CA PRO A 489 -11.42 -26.02 5.31
C PRO A 489 -11.02 -24.74 6.07
N SER A 490 -12.02 -23.91 6.38
CA SER A 490 -11.87 -22.67 7.16
C SER A 490 -11.69 -22.90 8.66
N THR A 491 -12.11 -24.06 9.16
CA THR A 491 -11.85 -24.53 10.52
C THR A 491 -11.26 -25.94 10.45
N ILE A 492 -10.11 -26.13 11.08
CA ILE A 492 -9.45 -27.41 11.27
C ILE A 492 -9.45 -27.76 12.76
N PHE A 493 -9.71 -29.02 13.08
CA PHE A 493 -9.60 -29.55 14.44
C PHE A 493 -8.33 -30.40 14.58
N VAL A 494 -7.62 -30.24 15.69
CA VAL A 494 -6.45 -31.03 16.03
C VAL A 494 -6.67 -31.73 17.37
N ASP A 495 -6.39 -33.02 17.42
CA ASP A 495 -6.55 -33.86 18.62
C ASP A 495 -5.53 -35.00 18.53
N ASP A 496 -4.65 -35.17 19.52
CA ASP A 496 -3.62 -36.21 19.51
C ASP A 496 -4.20 -37.63 19.55
N ASP A 497 -5.46 -37.80 20.01
CA ASP A 497 -6.23 -39.04 19.93
C ASP A 497 -6.79 -39.33 18.51
N TYR A 498 -6.70 -38.40 17.54
CA TYR A 498 -7.23 -38.63 16.19
C TYR A 498 -6.40 -39.63 15.37
N THR A 499 -7.10 -40.42 14.56
CA THR A 499 -6.50 -41.46 13.72
C THR A 499 -7.06 -41.39 12.29
N LYS A 500 -6.51 -42.21 11.39
CA LYS A 500 -7.04 -42.40 10.02
C LYS A 500 -8.53 -42.82 9.94
N LYS A 501 -9.17 -43.17 11.06
CA LYS A 501 -10.61 -43.47 11.15
C LYS A 501 -11.46 -42.24 11.54
N THR A 502 -10.85 -41.15 12.01
CA THR A 502 -11.57 -39.92 12.40
C THR A 502 -12.24 -39.30 11.18
N PRO A 503 -13.53 -38.91 11.26
CA PRO A 503 -14.20 -38.19 10.18
C PRO A 503 -13.41 -36.93 9.77
N GLY A 504 -13.15 -36.80 8.46
CA GLY A 504 -12.40 -35.67 7.92
C GLY A 504 -10.87 -35.75 8.02
N TRP A 505 -10.31 -36.93 8.34
CA TRP A 505 -8.86 -37.14 8.46
C TRP A 505 -8.06 -36.58 7.27
N ASN A 506 -6.95 -35.90 7.57
CA ASN A 506 -6.07 -35.21 6.60
C ASN A 506 -6.77 -34.14 5.73
N LYS A 507 -8.01 -33.75 6.08
CA LYS A 507 -8.77 -32.65 5.46
C LYS A 507 -9.13 -31.60 6.50
N THR A 508 -10.01 -31.95 7.44
CA THR A 508 -10.51 -31.10 8.55
C THR A 508 -10.04 -31.56 9.92
N THR A 509 -9.52 -32.78 10.06
CA THR A 509 -9.03 -33.34 11.34
C THR A 509 -7.61 -33.89 11.20
N PHE A 510 -6.76 -33.56 12.18
CA PHE A 510 -5.34 -33.95 12.24
C PHE A 510 -4.94 -34.35 13.66
N ASN A 511 -3.89 -35.16 13.80
CA ASN A 511 -3.28 -35.48 15.10
C ASN A 511 -2.01 -34.71 15.41
N ASN A 512 -1.64 -33.76 14.55
CA ASN A 512 -0.49 -32.88 14.73
C ASN A 512 -0.83 -31.48 14.19
N ILE A 513 -0.29 -30.48 14.86
CA ILE A 513 -0.60 -29.07 14.64
C ILE A 513 0.08 -28.55 13.36
N GLN A 514 1.32 -28.99 13.05
CA GLN A 514 2.01 -28.50 11.87
C GLN A 514 1.32 -28.93 10.55
N ALA A 515 0.78 -30.16 10.46
CA ALA A 515 0.00 -30.55 9.28
C ALA A 515 -1.30 -29.73 9.16
N ALA A 516 -1.93 -29.39 10.28
CA ALA A 516 -3.09 -28.49 10.29
C ALA A 516 -2.71 -27.08 9.80
N ILE A 517 -1.59 -26.49 10.26
CA ILE A 517 -1.07 -25.21 9.77
C ILE A 517 -0.81 -25.27 8.25
N ASN A 518 -0.11 -26.31 7.80
CA ASN A 518 0.23 -26.51 6.40
C ASN A 518 -1.03 -26.61 5.52
N LYS A 519 -2.07 -27.32 5.99
CA LYS A 519 -3.34 -27.49 5.25
C LYS A 519 -4.28 -26.29 5.33
N SER A 520 -4.20 -25.50 6.41
CA SER A 520 -5.08 -24.35 6.68
C SER A 520 -5.03 -23.29 5.58
N ILE A 521 -6.10 -22.50 5.50
CA ILE A 521 -6.21 -21.32 4.63
C ILE A 521 -5.68 -20.06 5.31
N HIS A 522 -5.44 -19.01 4.53
CA HIS A 522 -5.24 -17.67 5.08
C HIS A 522 -6.51 -17.22 5.83
N GLN A 523 -6.30 -16.69 7.04
CA GLN A 523 -7.30 -16.41 8.07
C GLN A 523 -8.11 -17.65 8.50
N GLY A 524 -7.55 -18.86 8.35
CA GLY A 524 -8.17 -20.09 8.83
C GLY A 524 -8.12 -20.21 10.36
N ASN A 525 -9.03 -20.99 10.94
CA ASN A 525 -9.08 -21.30 12.36
C ASN A 525 -8.56 -22.72 12.60
N ILE A 526 -7.63 -22.88 13.53
CA ILE A 526 -7.14 -24.18 13.98
C ILE A 526 -7.52 -24.31 15.45
N ILE A 527 -8.46 -25.21 15.73
CA ILE A 527 -8.96 -25.51 17.08
C ILE A 527 -8.25 -26.76 17.58
N ILE A 528 -7.46 -26.60 18.63
CA ILE A 528 -6.66 -27.68 19.21
C ILE A 528 -7.39 -28.19 20.48
N ASN A 529 -7.74 -29.46 20.49
CA ASN A 529 -8.37 -30.14 21.63
C ASN A 529 -7.35 -30.44 22.73
N LYS A 530 -7.86 -30.90 23.88
CA LYS A 530 -7.02 -31.40 25.00
C LYS A 530 -5.95 -32.36 24.44
N GLY A 531 -4.72 -32.32 24.96
CA GLY A 531 -3.63 -33.13 24.40
C GLY A 531 -2.24 -32.61 24.76
N VAL A 532 -1.22 -33.41 24.44
CA VAL A 532 0.20 -33.06 24.59
C VAL A 532 0.93 -33.22 23.25
N TYR A 533 1.07 -32.11 22.55
CA TYR A 533 1.60 -32.03 21.20
C TYR A 533 3.11 -31.77 21.22
N LYS A 534 3.91 -32.79 20.92
CA LYS A 534 5.38 -32.70 20.89
C LYS A 534 5.87 -32.21 19.52
N GLU A 535 5.79 -30.91 19.30
CA GLU A 535 6.04 -30.25 18.01
C GLU A 535 6.75 -28.91 18.17
N HIS A 536 7.73 -28.65 17.30
CA HIS A 536 8.20 -27.29 16.98
C HIS A 536 7.37 -26.79 15.79
N LEU A 537 6.84 -25.57 15.88
CA LEU A 537 5.83 -25.05 14.94
C LEU A 537 6.33 -23.85 14.15
N ILE A 538 6.29 -23.96 12.83
CA ILE A 538 6.52 -22.86 11.89
C ILE A 538 5.16 -22.37 11.40
N ILE A 539 4.82 -21.15 11.78
CA ILE A 539 3.57 -20.48 11.40
C ILE A 539 3.96 -19.40 10.38
N ASN A 540 3.75 -19.70 9.11
CA ASN A 540 4.13 -18.87 7.96
C ASN A 540 2.89 -18.32 7.20
N LYS A 541 1.74 -18.29 7.87
CA LYS A 541 0.44 -18.03 7.28
C LYS A 541 -0.45 -17.34 8.31
N THR A 542 -1.08 -16.21 7.94
CA THR A 542 -2.09 -15.55 8.77
C THR A 542 -3.19 -16.54 9.15
N LEU A 543 -3.36 -16.84 10.44
CA LEU A 543 -4.38 -17.77 10.95
C LEU A 543 -4.68 -17.50 12.43
N THR A 544 -5.72 -18.16 12.96
CA THR A 544 -5.97 -18.27 14.40
C THR A 544 -5.61 -19.68 14.88
N LEU A 545 -4.63 -19.81 15.75
CA LEU A 545 -4.26 -21.05 16.45
C LEU A 545 -4.84 -20.98 17.88
N LYS A 546 -5.82 -21.82 18.20
CA LYS A 546 -6.59 -21.69 19.44
C LYS A 546 -6.80 -23.03 20.15
N GLY A 547 -6.32 -23.14 21.39
CA GLY A 547 -6.67 -24.25 22.27
C GLY A 547 -8.11 -24.14 22.80
N VAL A 548 -8.78 -25.27 22.98
CA VAL A 548 -10.10 -25.32 23.64
C VAL A 548 -10.03 -24.87 25.10
N ASN A 549 -8.89 -25.08 25.78
CA ASN A 549 -8.63 -24.62 27.14
C ASN A 549 -7.12 -24.59 27.42
N LYS A 550 -6.58 -23.44 27.84
CA LYS A 550 -5.14 -23.24 28.04
C LYS A 550 -4.50 -24.24 29.00
N SER A 551 -5.21 -24.70 30.02
CA SER A 551 -4.70 -25.66 31.01
C SER A 551 -4.80 -27.13 30.56
N LYS A 552 -5.35 -27.41 29.37
CA LYS A 552 -5.55 -28.78 28.85
C LYS A 552 -4.86 -29.04 27.50
N VAL A 553 -4.40 -27.99 26.82
CA VAL A 553 -3.73 -28.08 25.52
C VAL A 553 -2.28 -27.68 25.71
N ILE A 554 -1.37 -28.65 25.66
CA ILE A 554 0.06 -28.44 25.93
C ILE A 554 0.82 -28.67 24.63
N ILE A 555 1.52 -27.65 24.13
CA ILE A 555 2.54 -27.78 23.09
C ILE A 555 3.88 -27.86 23.80
N SER A 556 4.65 -28.92 23.55
CA SER A 556 5.99 -29.08 24.10
C SER A 556 7.02 -29.48 23.07
N ASN A 557 8.29 -29.32 23.43
CA ASN A 557 9.41 -29.57 22.54
C ASN A 557 9.52 -31.06 22.15
N LYS A 558 9.59 -31.28 20.84
CA LYS A 558 9.86 -32.59 20.25
C LYS A 558 11.28 -33.09 20.56
N GLU A 559 12.23 -32.15 20.63
CA GLU A 559 13.65 -32.36 20.82
C GLU A 559 14.27 -31.15 21.53
N ASN A 560 15.43 -31.36 22.18
CA ASN A 560 16.18 -30.30 22.86
C ASN A 560 17.18 -29.67 21.88
N ASN A 561 16.75 -28.61 21.20
CA ASN A 561 17.58 -27.79 20.32
C ASN A 561 17.51 -26.30 20.77
N ASN A 562 18.17 -25.41 20.05
CA ASN A 562 18.16 -23.95 20.31
C ASN A 562 17.04 -23.20 19.55
N GLU A 563 16.23 -23.92 18.76
CA GLU A 563 15.15 -23.32 17.96
C GLU A 563 13.96 -22.93 18.83
N SER A 564 13.26 -21.88 18.41
CA SER A 564 12.06 -21.42 19.12
C SER A 564 10.89 -22.35 18.88
N LEU A 565 10.17 -22.70 19.96
CA LEU A 565 9.11 -23.73 19.94
C LEU A 565 7.94 -23.34 19.02
N LEU A 566 7.57 -22.06 19.00
CA LEU A 566 6.71 -21.46 17.97
C LEU A 566 7.47 -20.33 17.27
N GLN A 567 7.54 -20.37 15.94
CA GLN A 567 8.15 -19.35 15.08
C GLN A 567 7.09 -18.74 14.15
N LEU A 568 6.87 -17.43 14.27
CA LEU A 568 5.91 -16.68 13.45
C LEU A 568 6.65 -15.91 12.35
N PHE A 569 6.49 -16.38 11.11
CA PHE A 569 6.97 -15.78 9.86
C PHE A 569 5.86 -15.01 9.12
N CYS A 570 4.82 -14.60 9.84
CA CYS A 570 3.60 -14.04 9.27
C CYS A 570 2.96 -12.97 10.16
N HIS A 571 1.87 -12.41 9.64
CA HIS A 571 1.26 -11.17 10.10
C HIS A 571 -0.17 -11.43 10.53
N SER A 572 -0.72 -10.57 11.38
CA SER A 572 -2.13 -10.61 11.82
C SER A 572 -2.59 -12.00 12.33
N THR A 573 -1.66 -12.79 12.84
CA THR A 573 -1.89 -14.17 13.32
C THR A 573 -2.21 -14.14 14.80
N SER A 574 -3.15 -14.96 15.26
CA SER A 574 -3.47 -15.01 16.69
C SER A 574 -3.22 -16.38 17.30
N ILE A 575 -2.48 -16.40 18.40
CA ILE A 575 -2.13 -17.58 19.18
C ILE A 575 -2.84 -17.46 20.53
N GLN A 576 -3.81 -18.33 20.79
CA GLN A 576 -4.75 -18.18 21.90
C GLN A 576 -4.98 -19.45 22.71
N ASN A 577 -5.18 -19.30 24.03
CA ASN A 577 -5.67 -20.36 24.91
C ASN A 577 -4.82 -21.66 24.90
N LEU A 578 -3.49 -21.56 24.82
CA LEU A 578 -2.57 -22.70 24.83
C LEU A 578 -1.67 -22.68 26.08
N THR A 579 -1.20 -23.85 26.51
CA THR A 579 0.06 -23.97 27.27
C THR A 579 1.17 -24.26 26.28
N ILE A 580 2.23 -23.46 26.29
CA ILE A 580 3.45 -23.64 25.50
C ILE A 580 4.55 -23.90 26.53
N LYS A 581 5.13 -25.11 26.51
CA LYS A 581 5.96 -25.62 27.60
C LYS A 581 7.26 -26.22 27.10
N TRP A 582 8.39 -25.75 27.62
CA TRP A 582 9.67 -26.43 27.43
C TRP A 582 9.92 -27.44 28.55
N GLU A 583 10.01 -28.72 28.21
CA GLU A 583 10.29 -29.81 29.15
C GLU A 583 11.81 -30.03 29.22
N ALA A 584 12.47 -29.27 30.10
CA ALA A 584 13.92 -29.30 30.24
C ALA A 584 14.44 -30.61 30.86
N SER A 585 15.34 -31.29 30.14
CA SER A 585 16.15 -32.41 30.63
C SER A 585 17.64 -32.29 30.27
N SER A 586 18.06 -31.16 29.68
CA SER A 586 19.43 -30.93 29.19
C SER A 586 19.84 -29.47 29.35
N ALA A 587 21.13 -29.18 29.15
CA ALA A 587 21.69 -27.83 29.23
C ALA A 587 21.36 -26.93 28.02
N ILE A 588 20.67 -27.45 27.00
CA ILE A 588 20.31 -26.71 25.78
C ILE A 588 18.93 -26.05 25.98
N THR A 589 18.88 -24.74 25.78
CA THR A 589 17.68 -23.90 25.90
C THR A 589 17.33 -23.26 24.55
N PRO A 590 16.04 -23.07 24.25
CA PRO A 590 15.60 -22.39 23.03
C PRO A 590 15.78 -20.87 23.15
N ASN A 591 16.01 -20.19 22.03
CA ASN A 591 16.05 -18.72 21.99
C ASN A 591 14.73 -18.10 22.52
N ALA A 592 13.57 -18.64 22.13
CA ALA A 592 12.31 -18.28 22.74
C ALA A 592 11.28 -19.43 22.73
N LEU A 593 10.30 -19.41 23.65
CA LEU A 593 9.13 -20.31 23.53
C LEU A 593 8.20 -19.84 22.40
N ILE A 594 8.06 -18.52 22.20
CA ILE A 594 7.41 -17.93 21.03
C ILE A 594 8.32 -16.85 20.44
N HIS A 595 8.66 -16.94 19.16
CA HIS A 595 9.42 -15.92 18.44
C HIS A 595 8.58 -15.30 17.32
N ILE A 596 8.34 -13.99 17.44
CA ILE A 596 7.87 -13.13 16.35
C ILE A 596 9.11 -12.59 15.64
N LEU A 597 9.36 -13.10 14.44
CA LEU A 597 10.56 -12.82 13.65
C LEU A 597 10.57 -11.41 13.05
N PRO A 598 11.72 -10.93 12.53
CA PRO A 598 11.82 -9.66 11.80
C PRO A 598 10.69 -9.44 10.80
N SER A 599 10.19 -8.21 10.77
CA SER A 599 9.08 -7.75 9.93
C SER A 599 7.74 -8.46 10.14
N CYS A 600 7.59 -9.36 11.12
CA CYS A 600 6.33 -10.08 11.39
C CYS A 600 5.43 -9.27 12.32
N ASN A 601 4.44 -8.59 11.74
CA ASN A 601 3.74 -7.48 12.39
C ASN A 601 2.25 -7.79 12.63
N GLY A 602 1.68 -7.23 13.69
CA GLY A 602 0.23 -7.33 13.95
C GLY A 602 -0.26 -8.63 14.57
N ASN A 603 0.64 -9.48 15.04
CA ASN A 603 0.28 -10.74 15.67
C ASN A 603 -0.27 -10.53 17.09
N LEU A 604 -1.23 -11.36 17.48
CA LEU A 604 -1.91 -11.33 18.78
C LEU A 604 -1.63 -12.61 19.57
N ILE A 605 -0.72 -12.53 20.54
CA ILE A 605 -0.44 -13.61 21.50
C ILE A 605 -1.31 -13.36 22.73
N LYS A 606 -2.34 -14.18 22.96
CA LYS A 606 -3.37 -13.87 23.96
C LYS A 606 -3.82 -15.03 24.85
N ASN A 607 -3.90 -14.80 26.15
CA ASN A 607 -4.44 -15.76 27.13
C ASN A 607 -3.76 -17.14 27.11
N ASN A 608 -2.45 -17.19 26.87
CA ASN A 608 -1.66 -18.42 26.91
C ASN A 608 -0.99 -18.61 28.29
N ILE A 609 -0.46 -19.81 28.54
CA ILE A 609 0.51 -20.10 29.60
C ILE A 609 1.83 -20.44 28.90
N ILE A 610 2.92 -19.76 29.25
CA ILE A 610 4.22 -19.88 28.58
C ILE A 610 5.24 -20.21 29.67
N ASN A 611 5.62 -21.48 29.76
CA ASN A 611 6.29 -22.07 30.92
C ASN A 611 7.48 -22.94 30.52
N GLY A 612 8.70 -22.49 30.76
CA GLY A 612 9.88 -23.30 30.49
C GLY A 612 11.17 -22.53 30.63
N SER A 613 12.31 -23.19 30.54
CA SER A 613 13.63 -22.54 30.65
C SER A 613 14.15 -22.03 29.31
N GLY A 614 13.32 -21.34 28.52
CA GLY A 614 13.81 -20.63 27.32
C GLY A 614 14.62 -19.39 27.69
N ASP A 615 15.41 -18.88 26.74
CA ASP A 615 16.04 -17.58 26.92
C ASP A 615 14.98 -16.48 27.01
N PHE A 616 13.99 -16.48 26.11
CA PHE A 616 12.77 -15.68 26.24
C PHE A 616 11.50 -16.55 26.34
N GLY A 617 10.51 -16.13 27.14
CA GLY A 617 9.16 -16.66 27.02
C GLY A 617 8.52 -16.25 25.70
N ILE A 618 8.56 -14.95 25.40
CA ILE A 618 8.16 -14.39 24.10
C ILE A 618 9.26 -13.45 23.61
N LEU A 619 9.68 -13.55 22.36
CA LEU A 619 10.63 -12.64 21.72
C LEU A 619 9.99 -11.95 20.50
N LEU A 620 10.09 -10.62 20.45
CA LEU A 620 9.77 -9.78 19.29
C LEU A 620 11.09 -9.22 18.75
N THR A 621 11.42 -9.52 17.49
CA THR A 621 12.62 -9.02 16.82
C THR A 621 12.22 -8.16 15.62
N ASN A 622 12.80 -6.96 15.48
CA ASN A 622 12.59 -6.00 14.37
C ASN A 622 11.15 -5.97 13.82
N SER A 623 10.16 -5.82 14.71
CA SER A 623 8.73 -6.02 14.40
C SER A 623 7.84 -5.01 15.09
N ILE A 624 6.70 -4.70 14.48
CA ILE A 624 5.84 -3.58 14.87
C ILE A 624 4.39 -3.95 15.10
N ARG A 625 3.72 -3.17 15.98
CA ARG A 625 2.27 -3.23 16.21
C ARG A 625 1.74 -4.65 16.54
N ASN A 626 2.54 -5.49 17.19
CA ASN A 626 2.11 -6.78 17.76
C ASN A 626 1.47 -6.56 19.13
N THR A 627 0.62 -7.48 19.58
CA THR A 627 -0.10 -7.39 20.86
C THR A 627 0.09 -8.66 21.70
N ILE A 628 0.56 -8.48 22.93
CA ILE A 628 0.77 -9.51 23.93
C ILE A 628 -0.19 -9.24 25.10
N ASP A 629 -1.32 -9.96 25.16
CA ASP A 629 -2.45 -9.67 26.08
C ASP A 629 -2.81 -10.86 26.98
N LYS A 630 -2.92 -10.66 28.30
CA LYS A 630 -3.48 -11.66 29.25
C LYS A 630 -2.74 -13.00 29.35
N ASN A 631 -1.48 -13.07 28.94
CA ASN A 631 -0.67 -14.28 29.04
C ASN A 631 -0.12 -14.47 30.46
N TRP A 632 0.12 -15.71 30.87
CA TRP A 632 0.89 -16.06 32.06
C TRP A 632 2.24 -16.61 31.62
N ILE A 633 3.31 -15.87 31.90
CA ILE A 633 4.68 -16.18 31.48
C ILE A 633 5.47 -16.53 32.74
N ILE A 634 6.10 -17.71 32.78
CA ILE A 634 6.71 -18.28 34.00
C ILE A 634 7.99 -19.11 33.71
N ASN A 635 8.97 -19.08 34.62
CA ASN A 635 10.18 -19.94 34.65
C ASN A 635 11.24 -19.78 33.52
N ASN A 636 11.16 -18.77 32.66
CA ASN A 636 12.17 -18.52 31.61
C ASN A 636 13.35 -17.69 32.15
N ASN A 637 14.41 -17.52 31.35
CA ASN A 637 15.48 -16.58 31.69
C ASN A 637 14.93 -15.14 31.63
N TYR A 638 14.27 -14.77 30.54
CA TYR A 638 13.55 -13.51 30.34
C TYR A 638 12.07 -13.74 29.99
N GLY A 639 11.16 -12.92 30.51
CA GLY A 639 9.73 -13.07 30.21
C GLY A 639 9.36 -12.67 28.79
N ILE A 640 9.48 -11.38 28.46
CA ILE A 640 9.23 -10.83 27.12
C ILE A 640 10.44 -10.04 26.64
N GLY A 641 10.97 -10.35 25.45
CA GLY A 641 11.97 -9.55 24.76
C GLY A 641 11.33 -8.68 23.68
N VAL A 642 11.58 -7.38 23.72
CA VAL A 642 11.25 -6.41 22.67
C VAL A 642 12.58 -5.86 22.15
N ILE A 643 13.07 -6.46 21.07
CA ILE A 643 14.45 -6.30 20.64
C ILE A 643 14.50 -5.79 19.20
N ASN A 644 15.26 -4.72 18.99
CA ASN A 644 15.77 -4.31 17.70
C ASN A 644 17.16 -4.93 17.54
N ASP A 645 17.32 -5.90 16.62
CA ASP A 645 18.66 -6.39 16.30
C ASP A 645 19.26 -5.55 15.17
N LEU A 646 20.53 -5.17 15.35
CA LEU A 646 21.36 -4.44 14.39
C LEU A 646 22.61 -5.25 14.01
N GLY A 647 22.70 -6.51 14.45
CA GLY A 647 23.86 -7.38 14.35
C GLY A 647 24.12 -7.93 12.95
N GLY A 648 24.44 -7.06 11.98
CA GLY A 648 24.97 -7.48 10.69
C GLY A 648 24.48 -6.61 9.53
N LEU A 649 25.34 -5.66 9.11
CA LEU A 649 25.11 -4.66 8.06
C LEU A 649 23.96 -3.69 8.38
N LEU A 650 24.19 -2.39 8.24
CA LEU A 650 23.11 -1.41 8.12
C LEU A 650 22.46 -1.64 6.74
N PRO A 651 21.24 -2.19 6.63
CA PRO A 651 20.52 -2.18 5.37
C PRO A 651 20.00 -0.76 5.14
N SER A 652 19.58 -0.44 3.93
CA SER A 652 19.03 0.89 3.58
C SER A 652 17.72 1.26 4.29
N LYS A 653 17.16 0.38 5.14
CA LYS A 653 16.04 0.68 6.05
C LYS A 653 16.29 0.05 7.43
N VAL A 654 16.20 0.83 8.50
CA VAL A 654 16.24 0.33 9.90
C VAL A 654 14.81 0.09 10.38
N ILE A 655 14.35 -1.16 10.36
CA ILE A 655 13.06 -1.52 10.98
C ILE A 655 13.26 -1.56 12.50
N VAL A 656 12.95 -0.44 13.15
CA VAL A 656 12.96 -0.33 14.61
C VAL A 656 11.73 -1.05 15.18
N THR A 657 11.95 -1.96 16.13
CA THR A 657 10.86 -2.60 16.89
C THR A 657 10.05 -1.54 17.64
N CYS A 658 8.79 -1.31 17.25
CA CYS A 658 8.00 -0.19 17.77
C CYS A 658 6.47 -0.41 17.73
N ASN A 659 5.72 0.44 18.44
CA ASN A 659 4.25 0.43 18.46
C ASN A 659 3.62 -0.88 18.95
N ASN A 660 4.38 -1.77 19.62
CA ASN A 660 3.85 -3.02 20.17
C ASN A 660 3.12 -2.76 21.49
N ILE A 661 2.10 -3.57 21.80
CA ILE A 661 1.28 -3.46 23.01
C ILE A 661 1.53 -4.69 23.89
N ILE A 662 1.87 -4.48 25.16
CA ILE A 662 2.06 -5.53 26.17
C ILE A 662 1.15 -5.19 27.36
N SER A 663 0.04 -5.91 27.53
CA SER A 663 -0.90 -5.60 28.61
C SER A 663 -1.58 -6.79 29.28
N HIS A 664 -1.98 -6.58 30.53
CA HIS A 664 -2.70 -7.58 31.35
C HIS A 664 -1.95 -8.91 31.57
N ASN A 665 -0.65 -9.00 31.28
CA ASN A 665 0.11 -10.24 31.41
C ASN A 665 0.56 -10.45 32.87
N ARG A 666 0.57 -11.71 33.32
CA ARG A 666 1.20 -12.13 34.58
C ARG A 666 2.59 -12.67 34.26
N ILE A 667 3.63 -11.99 34.72
CA ILE A 667 5.04 -12.31 34.45
C ILE A 667 5.71 -12.69 35.78
N GLU A 668 5.95 -13.98 35.96
CA GLU A 668 6.24 -14.60 37.25
C GLU A 668 7.52 -15.44 37.21
N ASP A 669 8.31 -15.47 38.28
CA ASP A 669 9.47 -16.36 38.45
C ASP A 669 10.44 -16.42 37.24
N GLN A 670 10.64 -15.29 36.52
CA GLN A 670 11.69 -15.21 35.49
C GLN A 670 13.07 -15.08 36.16
N ARG A 671 14.08 -15.82 35.68
CA ARG A 671 15.39 -15.87 36.35
C ARG A 671 16.17 -14.54 36.28
N VAL A 672 16.04 -13.79 35.18
CA VAL A 672 16.85 -12.59 34.89
C VAL A 672 16.03 -11.31 34.78
N SER A 673 14.93 -11.27 34.03
CA SER A 673 14.04 -10.08 33.97
C SER A 673 12.64 -10.41 33.45
N GLY A 674 11.65 -9.59 33.81
CA GLY A 674 10.28 -9.73 33.35
C GLY A 674 10.09 -9.29 31.89
N ILE A 675 10.51 -8.07 31.56
CA ILE A 675 10.52 -7.56 30.17
C ILE A 675 11.89 -6.95 29.86
N VAL A 676 12.46 -7.26 28.69
CA VAL A 676 13.68 -6.63 28.16
C VAL A 676 13.34 -5.78 26.95
N ILE A 677 13.82 -4.55 26.94
CA ILE A 677 13.66 -3.56 25.86
C ILE A 677 15.06 -3.19 25.36
N LYS A 678 15.34 -3.43 24.08
CA LYS A 678 16.67 -3.18 23.48
C LYS A 678 16.51 -2.50 22.13
N GLY A 679 16.88 -1.21 22.03
CA GLY A 679 16.83 -0.44 20.79
C GLY A 679 15.43 -0.22 20.19
N SER A 680 14.37 -0.41 20.97
CA SER A 680 12.96 -0.34 20.56
C SER A 680 12.23 0.86 21.19
N ILE A 681 11.30 1.48 20.47
CA ILE A 681 10.63 2.75 20.86
C ILE A 681 9.10 2.69 20.70
N HIS A 682 8.36 3.60 21.31
CA HIS A 682 6.90 3.73 21.20
C HIS A 682 6.12 2.44 21.48
N ASN A 683 6.61 1.56 22.35
CA ASN A 683 5.86 0.39 22.80
C ASN A 683 5.05 0.74 24.05
N TYR A 684 3.85 0.20 24.16
CA TYR A 684 2.84 0.49 25.19
C TYR A 684 2.79 -0.68 26.19
N ILE A 685 3.15 -0.45 27.45
CA ILE A 685 3.29 -1.49 28.48
C ILE A 685 2.48 -1.14 29.73
N PHE A 686 1.28 -1.72 29.86
CA PHE A 686 0.34 -1.33 30.91
C PHE A 686 -0.50 -2.48 31.49
N ASN A 687 -0.99 -2.32 32.72
CA ASN A 687 -1.82 -3.32 33.42
C ASN A 687 -1.17 -4.71 33.61
N ASN A 688 0.15 -4.86 33.50
CA ASN A 688 0.83 -6.15 33.72
C ASN A 688 1.13 -6.37 35.21
N THR A 689 1.23 -7.64 35.64
CA THR A 689 1.55 -8.03 37.01
C THR A 689 2.88 -8.78 37.07
N PHE A 690 3.84 -8.28 37.84
CA PHE A 690 5.17 -8.86 38.01
C PHE A 690 5.31 -9.52 39.39
N ILE A 691 5.75 -10.79 39.40
CA ILE A 691 5.83 -11.61 40.62
C ILE A 691 7.19 -12.30 40.68
N LYS A 692 7.98 -12.06 41.73
CA LYS A 692 9.21 -12.83 42.07
C LYS A 692 10.29 -12.97 40.98
N ASN A 693 10.24 -12.19 39.91
CA ASN A 693 11.30 -12.16 38.90
C ASN A 693 12.64 -11.76 39.56
N THR A 694 13.75 -12.33 39.07
CA THR A 694 15.14 -12.23 39.57
C THR A 694 15.45 -13.09 40.81
N GLU A 695 16.23 -14.16 40.63
CA GLU A 695 16.76 -14.98 41.75
C GLU A 695 18.16 -14.55 42.24
N ASN A 696 18.93 -13.82 41.42
CA ASN A 696 20.33 -13.48 41.74
C ASN A 696 20.56 -11.99 42.03
N LYS A 697 20.46 -11.65 43.34
CA LYS A 697 21.26 -10.64 44.07
C LYS A 697 21.74 -9.38 43.30
N ARG A 698 20.88 -8.35 43.24
CA ARG A 698 21.09 -7.00 43.83
C ARG A 698 20.12 -5.97 43.26
N ASP A 699 19.72 -6.11 42.00
CA ASP A 699 18.90 -5.13 41.27
C ASP A 699 17.57 -5.73 40.81
N ASN A 700 16.45 -5.16 41.26
CA ASN A 700 15.09 -5.68 41.04
C ASN A 700 14.56 -5.30 39.64
N GLN A 701 15.22 -5.76 38.56
CA GLN A 701 14.94 -5.36 37.18
C GLN A 701 13.72 -6.08 36.58
N SER A 702 12.50 -5.70 37.01
CA SER A 702 11.25 -6.23 36.42
C SER A 702 11.07 -5.83 34.96
N ILE A 703 11.55 -4.64 34.58
CA ILE A 703 11.72 -4.19 33.19
C ILE A 703 13.17 -3.71 33.05
N PHE A 704 13.90 -4.25 32.08
CA PHE A 704 15.30 -3.91 31.78
C PHE A 704 15.43 -3.22 30.43
N PHE A 705 16.11 -2.07 30.43
CA PHE A 705 16.45 -1.33 29.21
C PHE A 705 17.92 -1.53 28.87
N ASN A 706 18.22 -1.97 27.64
CA ASN A 706 19.57 -2.20 27.17
C ASN A 706 19.91 -1.28 25.98
N ASP A 707 20.41 -0.09 26.30
CA ASP A 707 20.84 0.92 25.32
C ASP A 707 22.32 0.80 24.94
N HIS A 708 23.10 -0.04 25.62
CA HIS A 708 24.57 0.08 25.71
C HIS A 708 25.37 -0.08 24.40
N LEU A 709 24.72 -0.40 23.28
CA LEU A 709 25.32 -0.57 21.95
C LEU A 709 24.47 -0.03 20.78
N GLN A 710 23.38 0.71 21.02
CA GLN A 710 22.48 1.14 19.93
C GLN A 710 22.21 2.64 19.90
N LEU A 711 22.16 3.18 18.68
CA LEU A 711 21.98 4.62 18.37
C LEU A 711 20.55 5.13 18.65
N ILE A 712 19.71 4.37 19.35
CA ILE A 712 18.27 4.58 19.48
C ILE A 712 17.93 4.64 20.97
N ASN A 713 17.34 5.76 21.40
CA ASN A 713 16.99 6.03 22.79
C ASN A 713 15.68 5.30 23.19
N THR A 714 15.78 4.25 24.02
CA THR A 714 14.60 3.47 24.46
C THR A 714 13.69 4.19 25.47
N LYS A 715 13.99 5.45 25.85
CA LYS A 715 13.12 6.25 26.74
C LYS A 715 11.78 6.67 26.12
N LEU A 716 11.56 6.42 24.83
CA LEU A 716 10.32 6.73 24.11
C LEU A 716 9.24 5.62 24.23
N ASN A 717 9.30 4.76 25.25
CA ASN A 717 8.27 3.73 25.50
C ASN A 717 7.31 4.19 26.61
N GLU A 718 6.02 3.91 26.44
CA GLU A 718 4.97 4.31 27.38
C GLU A 718 4.72 3.18 28.39
N ILE A 719 4.91 3.46 29.68
CA ILE A 719 4.78 2.48 30.77
C ILE A 719 3.97 3.09 31.91
N HIS A 720 2.80 2.51 32.19
CA HIS A 720 1.87 2.98 33.22
C HIS A 720 1.05 1.81 33.82
N ASP A 721 0.45 2.00 34.99
CA ASP A 721 -0.54 1.08 35.59
C ASP A 721 -0.11 -0.41 35.74
N ASN A 722 1.18 -0.69 35.91
CA ASN A 722 1.68 -2.05 36.17
C ASN A 722 1.76 -2.32 37.69
N TYR A 723 1.77 -3.60 38.09
CA TYR A 723 1.69 -4.06 39.48
C TYR A 723 2.88 -4.97 39.86
N TRP A 724 3.39 -4.85 41.10
CA TRP A 724 4.54 -5.62 41.60
C TRP A 724 4.27 -6.20 43.00
N ASN A 725 4.49 -7.51 43.19
CA ASN A 725 4.20 -8.23 44.44
C ASN A 725 5.37 -8.29 45.47
N LYS A 726 6.36 -7.41 45.35
CA LYS A 726 7.38 -7.13 46.38
C LYS A 726 7.47 -5.62 46.54
N GLU A 727 7.75 -5.14 47.75
CA GLU A 727 8.11 -3.74 47.96
C GLU A 727 9.29 -3.37 47.04
N LEU A 728 9.07 -2.34 46.23
CA LEU A 728 10.12 -1.65 45.52
C LEU A 728 10.73 -0.70 46.55
N ASN A 729 11.97 -0.94 46.97
CA ASN A 729 12.72 0.05 47.77
C ASN A 729 12.58 1.42 47.07
N GLU A 730 12.21 2.46 47.81
CA GLU A 730 11.57 3.68 47.28
C GLU A 730 12.37 4.45 46.19
N SER A 731 13.65 4.12 45.99
CA SER A 731 14.51 4.63 44.92
C SER A 731 14.31 3.95 43.55
N TYR A 732 13.53 2.86 43.47
CA TYR A 732 13.47 1.97 42.29
C TYR A 732 12.04 1.72 41.78
N ALA A 733 11.04 2.40 42.34
CA ALA A 733 9.66 2.38 41.85
C ALA A 733 9.49 3.29 40.62
N ILE A 734 9.91 2.78 39.46
CA ILE A 734 9.93 3.49 38.16
C ILE A 734 10.85 4.72 38.18
N ASN A 735 11.89 4.71 37.35
CA ASN A 735 12.76 5.88 37.20
C ASN A 735 12.13 6.95 36.28
N THR A 736 10.92 7.40 36.63
CA THR A 736 10.33 8.64 36.11
C THR A 736 11.10 9.83 36.67
N LEU A 737 12.03 10.35 35.85
CA LEU A 737 12.49 11.74 35.85
C LEU A 737 13.06 12.30 37.18
N LYS A 738 14.36 12.10 37.41
CA LYS A 738 15.24 13.13 38.00
C LYS A 738 16.58 13.23 37.29
N GLY A 739 16.58 13.99 36.20
CA GLY A 739 17.77 14.52 35.53
C GLY A 739 17.32 15.64 34.59
N PRO A 740 18.13 16.69 34.34
CA PRO A 740 17.79 17.66 33.31
C PRO A 740 17.63 16.92 31.98
N ILE A 741 16.67 17.36 31.16
CA ILE A 741 16.54 16.89 29.77
C ILE A 741 17.76 17.41 29.01
N THR A 742 18.86 16.69 29.12
CA THR A 742 19.91 16.68 28.12
C THR A 742 19.34 15.91 26.94
N LEU A 743 18.58 16.63 26.11
CA LEU A 743 18.73 16.45 24.68
C LEU A 743 20.25 16.45 24.44
N PHE A 744 20.77 15.32 23.96
CA PHE A 744 21.93 15.42 23.09
C PHE A 744 21.44 16.20 21.88
N THR A 745 21.64 17.51 21.91
CA THR A 745 21.69 18.30 20.69
C THR A 745 22.71 17.63 19.81
N LEU A 746 22.25 17.05 18.70
CA LEU A 746 23.13 16.68 17.61
C LEU A 746 23.80 17.98 17.18
N ASP A 747 25.07 18.18 17.53
CA ASP A 747 25.77 19.43 17.24
C ASP A 747 26.08 19.52 15.75
N VAL A 748 25.09 20.02 15.02
CA VAL A 748 25.15 20.29 13.58
C VAL A 748 25.83 21.63 13.26
N SER A 749 26.41 22.34 14.25
CA SER A 749 27.12 23.61 14.02
C SER A 749 28.33 23.48 13.09
N ARG A 750 28.85 22.25 12.92
CA ARG A 750 29.91 21.90 11.95
C ARG A 750 29.39 21.14 10.73
N GLY A 751 28.13 21.35 10.34
CA GLY A 751 27.61 21.09 8.99
C GLY A 751 27.86 19.68 8.43
N ILE A 752 27.13 18.68 8.94
CA ILE A 752 27.17 17.33 8.34
C ILE A 752 26.37 17.34 7.04
N ALA A 753 27.08 17.36 5.90
CA ALA A 753 26.48 17.26 4.58
C ALA A 753 26.11 15.81 4.23
N PHE A 754 24.94 15.35 4.68
CA PHE A 754 24.35 14.09 4.19
C PHE A 754 23.82 14.26 2.77
N LYS A 755 24.69 14.05 1.76
CA LYS A 755 24.31 14.17 0.35
C LYS A 755 23.63 12.92 -0.25
N LEU A 756 23.47 11.84 0.54
CA LEU A 756 23.00 10.51 0.11
C LEU A 756 22.34 9.73 1.28
N PHE A 757 21.14 10.13 1.73
CA PHE A 757 20.28 9.28 2.57
C PHE A 757 18.80 9.51 2.27
N LYS A 758 18.13 8.50 1.69
CA LYS A 758 16.67 8.43 1.50
C LYS A 758 16.01 7.85 2.77
N CYS A 759 15.77 8.67 3.79
CA CYS A 759 15.05 8.26 5.00
C CYS A 759 14.16 9.38 5.54
N VAL A 760 12.88 9.11 5.78
CA VAL A 760 12.05 9.97 6.63
C VAL A 760 12.44 9.73 8.09
N LEU A 761 13.13 10.70 8.70
CA LEU A 761 13.34 10.74 10.15
C LEU A 761 12.19 11.49 10.79
N ILE A 762 11.14 10.79 11.24
CA ILE A 762 10.03 11.40 12.00
C ILE A 762 10.52 11.73 13.43
N LEU A 763 11.25 12.82 13.57
CA LEU A 763 11.46 13.52 14.83
C LEU A 763 10.20 14.33 15.14
N ASN A 764 9.28 13.76 15.93
CA ASN A 764 8.19 14.54 16.49
C ASN A 764 8.73 15.47 17.59
N LEU A 765 9.15 16.68 17.20
CA LEU A 765 9.52 17.76 18.11
C LEU A 765 8.23 18.30 18.76
N GLY A 766 7.76 17.58 19.78
CA GLY A 766 6.62 18.01 20.59
C GLY A 766 6.91 19.37 21.22
N TYR A 767 6.20 20.40 20.75
CA TYR A 767 6.19 21.70 21.42
C TYR A 767 5.58 21.52 22.82
N PRO A 768 6.27 21.94 23.90
CA PRO A 768 5.69 21.86 25.23
C PRO A 768 4.50 22.82 25.33
N SER A 769 3.30 22.30 25.57
CA SER A 769 2.12 23.13 25.82
C SER A 769 2.28 23.82 27.17
N THR A 770 2.49 25.13 27.16
CA THR A 770 2.54 25.96 28.37
C THR A 770 1.13 26.21 28.92
N VAL A 771 0.52 25.17 29.49
CA VAL A 771 -0.68 25.29 30.32
C VAL A 771 -0.40 24.60 31.65
N PHE A 772 -0.04 25.39 32.65
CA PHE A 772 -0.09 24.96 34.04
C PHE A 772 -1.56 24.80 34.43
N ASP A 773 -1.99 23.60 34.82
CA ASP A 773 -3.23 23.38 35.59
C ASP A 773 -2.86 23.32 37.09
N PRO A 774 -3.26 24.32 37.90
CA PRO A 774 -2.94 24.38 39.32
C PRO A 774 -4.10 23.86 40.17
N THR A 775 -4.43 22.56 40.07
CA THR A 775 -5.38 21.92 41.00
C THR A 775 -4.78 20.67 41.67
N PRO A 776 -4.53 20.70 43.00
CA PRO A 776 -4.02 19.53 43.71
C PRO A 776 -5.13 18.49 43.94
N ALA A 777 -4.87 17.24 43.59
CA ALA A 777 -5.81 16.14 43.76
C ALA A 777 -6.23 15.95 45.23
N GLN A 778 -7.53 15.89 45.48
CA GLN A 778 -8.08 15.55 46.79
C GLN A 778 -7.84 14.07 47.11
N LYS A 779 -7.46 13.78 48.35
CA LYS A 779 -7.29 12.40 48.86
C LYS A 779 -8.63 11.66 48.94
N PRO A 780 -8.64 10.32 48.79
CA PRO A 780 -9.83 9.51 48.99
C PRO A 780 -10.17 9.37 50.48
N SER A 781 -11.46 9.42 50.79
CA SER A 781 -12.03 8.93 52.07
C SER A 781 -12.63 7.54 51.84
N MET A 782 -12.18 6.55 52.63
CA MET A 782 -12.87 5.27 52.80
C MET A 782 -14.09 5.41 53.72
N PRO A 783 -15.05 4.46 53.73
CA PRO A 783 -15.14 3.25 52.90
C PRO A 783 -16.14 3.35 51.74
#